data_AF-A0A6N2V2N8-F1
#
_entry.id   AF-A0A6N2V2N8-F1
#
_cell.length_a   1.000
_cell.length_b   1.000
_cell.length_c   1.000
_cell.angle_alpha   90.00
_cell.angle_beta   90.00
_cell.angle_gamma   90.00
#
_symmetry.space_group_name_H-M   'P 1'
#
loop_
_entity.id
_entity.type
_entity.pdbx_description
1 polymer ?
#
loop_
_entity_poly.entity_id
_entity_poly.type
_entity_poly.pdbx_seq_one_letter_code
_entity_poly.pdbx_strand_id
1 'polypeptide(L)'
;MIRKPYKTNKNISRLFYILMMIIFVWFIVIQILGPDEQFFDQSGHSIIYNGTFTWKKSDGTKQNISVPGRYKVPAKQTMIITTTLPDDYNENVIAIRSSLQDVRFYIDGKLRKEYNAKSLHRFGKNSASRYIFCNTSSADAGKELRLELTTYTSNYSGVVNTIYCGDQMQIWSYIFNHNFSGTVIGSFIFFASIVTILFSIALGIVYKTKFNMEYLGWCMLMGSVWMIGESKMRQILVPNASGLATSCFIMLMLCPLPISLYVNNLQKGKYKKIFQSICFIALLNFIICTILHLTGVADYIETMPAAHAILIITFLAVILTFLIRYWNHRNRSDCLLFFGLLITMLSVIFEAISVYYKVSVSGLFVGIAILILLFINVIYTIHIIRDIIKRQQQEELDKRKKNIEEMSLQLMQMLSTTIEAKDEYTKGHSHRVAEYSVLIARELGWNEKELSNLKNAAHLHDIGKIAIPDTILNKPSKLSEEEFSIIKEHTIIGANILKNISLIDHVQEIVRNHHERYDGNGYPDGLKGKEIPLHARIVAVADSYDAMSSQRIYRNQLPPEKIIQELENNKGTQFDPEITDIFLKLLREDRIHVKEDHLSITENTQIPEAEIEMSQFISDIMSTIRTQKAKENLDFLTGLPSRNKGEQAIAQLMKHHSGCLVFMDMDNLKTINDIYGHKAGAMSLS
;
A
#
# COMPACT_ATOMS: atom_id res chain seq x y z
N MET A 1 15.75 13.05 -13.58
CA MET A 1 15.76 14.30 -12.76
C MET A 1 14.49 14.40 -11.94
N ILE A 2 14.53 14.03 -10.65
CA ILE A 2 13.41 14.33 -9.73
C ILE A 2 13.58 15.80 -9.33
N ARG A 3 12.72 16.70 -9.85
CA ARG A 3 12.70 18.10 -9.41
C ARG A 3 12.52 18.13 -7.89
N LYS A 4 13.45 18.76 -7.16
CA LYS A 4 13.30 18.99 -5.71
C LYS A 4 11.92 19.62 -5.46
N PRO A 5 11.14 19.14 -4.46
CA PRO A 5 9.85 19.74 -4.15
C PRO A 5 10.06 21.22 -3.81
N TYR A 6 9.25 22.07 -4.45
CA TYR A 6 9.25 23.51 -4.23
C TYR A 6 9.06 23.80 -2.73
N LYS A 7 10.08 24.34 -2.06
CA LYS A 7 10.01 24.71 -0.65
C LYS A 7 9.29 26.05 -0.52
N THR A 8 8.00 26.01 -0.24
CA THR A 8 7.24 27.18 0.20
C THR A 8 7.77 27.69 1.54
N ASN A 9 7.83 29.02 1.72
CA ASN A 9 8.25 29.64 2.97
C ASN A 9 7.24 29.31 4.08
N LYS A 10 7.64 28.43 5.00
CA LYS A 10 6.78 27.94 6.10
C LYS A 10 6.21 29.07 6.96
N ASN A 11 6.92 30.19 7.10
CA ASN A 11 6.45 31.33 7.90
C ASN A 11 5.29 32.05 7.19
N ILE A 12 5.39 32.22 5.86
CA ILE A 12 4.30 32.81 5.06
C ILE A 12 3.08 31.88 5.07
N SER A 13 3.26 30.57 4.92
CA SER A 13 2.14 29.61 4.99
C SER A 13 1.47 29.60 6.37
N ARG A 14 2.25 29.64 7.46
CA ARG A 14 1.69 29.75 8.83
C ARG A 14 0.92 31.04 9.02
N LEU A 15 1.48 32.18 8.61
CA LEU A 15 0.80 33.47 8.67
C LEU A 15 -0.51 33.44 7.90
N PHE A 16 -0.50 32.87 6.69
CA PHE A 16 -1.70 32.68 5.88
C PHE A 16 -2.76 31.85 6.62
N TYR A 17 -2.41 30.69 7.18
CA TYR A 17 -3.38 29.87 7.90
C TYR A 17 -3.93 30.56 9.15
N ILE A 18 -3.10 31.29 9.89
CA ILE A 18 -3.55 32.09 11.04
C ILE A 18 -4.52 33.18 10.58
N LEU A 19 -4.18 33.92 9.53
CA LEU A 19 -5.04 34.95 8.96
C LEU A 19 -6.38 34.38 8.48
N MET A 20 -6.37 33.25 7.77
CA MET A 20 -7.59 32.58 7.33
C MET A 20 -8.45 32.12 8.52
N MET A 21 -7.83 31.63 9.60
CA MET A 21 -8.55 31.26 10.82
C MET A 21 -9.17 32.50 11.48
N ILE A 22 -8.44 33.61 11.60
CA ILE A 22 -8.95 34.87 12.16
C ILE A 22 -10.13 35.38 11.33
N ILE A 23 -10.01 35.42 10.00
CA ILE A 23 -11.11 35.85 9.11
C ILE A 23 -12.32 34.93 9.27
N PHE A 24 -12.11 33.62 9.35
CA PHE A 24 -13.20 32.66 9.53
C PHE A 24 -13.90 32.84 10.88
N VAL A 25 -13.16 32.98 11.99
CA VAL A 25 -13.73 33.24 13.32
C VAL A 25 -14.44 34.58 13.36
N TRP A 26 -13.83 35.63 12.81
CA TRP A 26 -14.44 36.95 12.70
C TRP A 26 -15.77 36.90 11.94
N PHE A 27 -15.81 36.19 10.80
CA PHE A 27 -17.04 35.99 10.04
C PHE A 27 -18.11 35.28 10.87
N ILE A 28 -17.79 34.17 11.53
CA ILE A 28 -18.74 33.43 12.37
C ILE A 28 -19.25 34.30 13.53
N VAL A 29 -18.36 35.05 14.19
CA VAL A 29 -18.73 35.95 15.29
C VAL A 29 -19.69 37.04 14.80
N ILE A 30 -19.44 37.64 13.64
CA ILE A 30 -20.35 38.62 13.04
C ILE A 30 -21.69 38.00 12.66
N GLN A 31 -21.73 36.78 12.13
CA GLN A 31 -23.01 36.15 11.80
C GLN A 31 -23.84 35.79 13.04
N ILE A 32 -23.20 35.58 14.21
CA ILE A 32 -23.90 35.24 15.46
C ILE A 32 -24.28 36.48 16.27
N LEU A 33 -23.40 37.48 16.34
CA LEU A 33 -23.55 38.66 17.22
C LEU A 33 -23.90 39.94 16.45
N GLY A 34 -23.72 39.96 15.14
CA GLY A 34 -24.06 41.09 14.29
C GLY A 34 -25.59 41.27 14.17
N PRO A 35 -26.04 42.47 13.79
CA PRO A 35 -27.46 42.72 13.54
C PRO A 35 -27.95 41.85 12.37
N ASP A 36 -29.13 41.26 12.53
CA ASP A 36 -29.78 40.49 11.46
C ASP A 36 -30.40 41.46 10.44
N GLU A 37 -29.67 41.69 9.35
CA GLU A 37 -30.10 42.56 8.27
C GLU A 37 -31.15 41.91 7.35
N GLN A 38 -31.43 40.60 7.47
CA GLN A 38 -32.46 39.94 6.66
C GLN A 38 -33.88 40.23 7.14
N PHE A 39 -34.06 40.60 8.41
CA PHE A 39 -35.37 40.85 9.02
C PHE A 39 -35.75 42.33 9.11
N PHE A 40 -34.91 43.24 8.61
CA PHE A 40 -35.07 44.68 8.85
C PHE A 40 -36.22 45.34 8.06
N ASP A 41 -36.92 44.61 7.17
CA ASP A 41 -37.96 45.20 6.32
C ASP A 41 -39.15 44.26 6.03
N GLN A 42 -39.75 43.68 7.09
CA GLN A 42 -41.10 43.11 6.99
C GLN A 42 -42.10 44.01 7.69
N SER A 43 -42.60 44.99 6.94
CA SER A 43 -43.78 45.77 7.27
C SER A 43 -44.98 44.88 7.67
N GLY A 44 -45.31 44.83 8.96
CA GLY A 44 -46.65 44.63 9.55
C GLY A 44 -47.55 43.42 9.19
N HIS A 45 -47.30 42.69 8.11
CA HIS A 45 -48.17 41.62 7.59
C HIS A 45 -47.62 40.24 7.97
N SER A 46 -48.34 39.53 8.83
CA SER A 46 -48.02 38.15 9.18
C SER A 46 -48.40 37.21 8.03
N ILE A 47 -47.41 36.55 7.43
CA ILE A 47 -47.61 35.49 6.41
C ILE A 47 -48.38 34.28 7.01
N ILE A 48 -48.35 34.11 8.33
CA ILE A 48 -49.16 33.11 9.04
C ILE A 48 -50.56 33.68 9.27
N TYR A 49 -51.58 32.95 8.81
CA TYR A 49 -52.97 33.31 9.04
C TYR A 49 -53.40 32.95 10.47
N ASN A 50 -53.67 33.97 11.28
CA ASN A 50 -54.00 33.83 12.71
C ASN A 50 -55.51 33.87 13.01
N GLY A 51 -56.38 33.60 12.03
CA GLY A 51 -57.82 33.60 12.24
C GLY A 51 -58.31 32.49 13.16
N THR A 52 -59.49 32.69 13.76
CA THR A 52 -60.15 31.66 14.58
C THR A 52 -60.75 30.59 13.68
N PHE A 53 -60.34 29.33 13.89
CA PHE A 53 -60.87 28.18 13.15
C PHE A 53 -61.88 27.39 13.99
N THR A 54 -62.99 27.03 13.35
CA THR A 54 -64.02 26.18 13.93
C THR A 54 -64.09 24.85 13.16
N TRP A 55 -63.96 23.74 13.87
CA TRP A 55 -64.20 22.40 13.35
C TRP A 55 -65.70 22.08 13.39
N LYS A 56 -66.29 21.83 12.22
CA LYS A 56 -67.64 21.28 12.06
C LYS A 56 -67.54 19.74 12.11
N LYS A 57 -67.98 19.13 13.21
CA LYS A 57 -67.97 17.67 13.40
C LYS A 57 -69.10 17.01 12.61
N SER A 58 -68.97 15.70 12.38
CA SER A 58 -69.97 14.90 11.66
C SER A 58 -71.32 14.79 12.38
N ASP A 59 -71.33 15.00 13.69
CA ASP A 59 -72.54 15.05 14.53
C ASP A 59 -73.24 16.43 14.51
N GLY A 60 -72.72 17.38 13.72
CA GLY A 60 -73.24 18.74 13.62
C GLY A 60 -72.72 19.71 14.67
N THR A 61 -71.94 19.25 15.65
CA THR A 61 -71.36 20.13 16.68
C THR A 61 -70.21 20.96 16.12
N LYS A 62 -70.01 22.16 16.68
CA LYS A 62 -68.94 23.09 16.31
C LYS A 62 -67.96 23.22 17.48
N GLN A 63 -66.66 23.13 17.19
CA GLN A 63 -65.60 23.27 18.21
C GLN A 63 -64.52 24.22 17.70
N ASN A 64 -64.12 25.21 18.51
CA ASN A 64 -62.96 26.05 18.19
C ASN A 64 -61.67 25.25 18.34
N ILE A 65 -60.77 25.39 17.38
CA ILE A 65 -59.53 24.65 17.28
C ILE A 65 -58.34 25.58 17.07
N SER A 66 -57.16 25.15 17.51
CA SER A 66 -55.89 25.81 17.23
C SER A 66 -55.32 25.31 15.90
N VAL A 67 -54.75 26.22 15.11
CA VAL A 67 -54.06 25.85 13.86
C VAL A 67 -52.63 26.40 13.94
N PRO A 68 -51.59 25.55 13.84
CA PRO A 68 -51.62 24.10 13.64
C PRO A 68 -52.10 23.31 14.88
N GLY A 69 -52.56 22.07 14.67
CA GLY A 69 -53.07 21.20 15.73
C GLY A 69 -53.29 19.75 15.31
N ARG A 70 -53.53 18.86 16.28
CA ARG A 70 -53.90 17.46 16.04
C ARG A 70 -55.17 17.09 16.79
N TYR A 71 -56.13 16.52 16.06
CA TYR A 71 -57.46 16.19 16.54
C TYR A 71 -57.76 14.72 16.32
N LYS A 72 -58.66 14.15 17.13
CA LYS A 72 -59.08 12.75 16.97
C LYS A 72 -60.14 12.68 15.87
N VAL A 73 -59.71 12.31 14.67
CA VAL A 73 -60.59 12.06 13.52
C VAL A 73 -60.34 10.63 13.03
N PRO A 74 -61.36 9.78 12.85
CA PRO A 74 -61.22 8.48 12.20
C PRO A 74 -60.63 8.59 10.79
N ALA A 75 -59.84 7.59 10.37
CA ALA A 75 -59.35 7.55 8.99
C ALA A 75 -60.52 7.45 8.00
N LYS A 76 -60.35 8.02 6.79
CA LYS A 76 -61.36 8.19 5.73
C LYS A 76 -62.48 9.19 6.03
N GLN A 77 -62.58 9.69 7.27
CA GLN A 77 -63.53 10.74 7.60
C GLN A 77 -62.96 12.11 7.23
N THR A 78 -63.78 12.94 6.58
CA THR A 78 -63.41 14.31 6.22
C THR A 78 -63.54 15.22 7.43
N MET A 79 -62.44 15.88 7.80
CA MET A 79 -62.43 16.96 8.78
C MET A 79 -62.76 18.28 8.07
N ILE A 80 -63.83 18.95 8.51
CA ILE A 80 -64.28 20.22 7.93
C ILE A 80 -63.93 21.35 8.89
N ILE A 81 -63.01 22.22 8.50
CA ILE A 81 -62.64 23.40 9.30
C ILE A 81 -63.05 24.67 8.55
N THR A 82 -63.63 25.61 9.28
CA THR A 82 -64.12 26.88 8.72
C THR A 82 -63.59 28.06 9.48
N THR A 83 -63.36 29.16 8.79
CA THR A 83 -63.02 30.47 9.35
C THR A 83 -63.68 31.54 8.47
N THR A 84 -63.94 32.71 9.04
CA THR A 84 -64.39 33.87 8.26
C THR A 84 -63.17 34.70 7.92
N LEU A 85 -62.96 34.99 6.64
CA LEU A 85 -61.90 35.90 6.21
C LEU A 85 -62.22 37.31 6.73
N PRO A 86 -61.22 38.07 7.20
CA PRO A 86 -61.47 39.40 7.76
C PRO A 86 -62.01 40.36 6.70
N ASP A 87 -62.71 41.41 7.13
CA ASP A 87 -63.38 42.36 6.22
C ASP A 87 -62.39 43.21 5.40
N ASP A 88 -61.14 43.32 5.87
CA ASP A 88 -60.03 44.00 5.20
C ASP A 88 -59.09 43.02 4.45
N TYR A 89 -59.52 41.78 4.25
CA TYR A 89 -58.72 40.76 3.56
C TYR A 89 -58.37 41.18 2.12
N ASN A 90 -57.07 41.24 1.79
CA ASN A 90 -56.57 41.62 0.46
C ASN A 90 -55.48 40.67 -0.07
N GLU A 91 -55.36 39.46 0.50
CA GLU A 91 -54.28 38.55 0.15
C GLU A 91 -54.62 37.70 -1.09
N ASN A 92 -53.63 37.48 -1.95
CA ASN A 92 -53.80 36.82 -3.26
C ASN A 92 -53.84 35.29 -3.19
N VAL A 93 -53.26 34.70 -2.15
CA VAL A 93 -53.17 33.24 -2.00
C VAL A 93 -53.36 32.83 -0.55
N ILE A 94 -54.09 31.72 -0.35
CA ILE A 94 -54.09 30.96 0.91
C ILE A 94 -53.47 29.59 0.64
N ALA A 95 -52.58 29.15 1.52
CA ALA A 95 -51.90 27.87 1.38
C ALA A 95 -51.94 27.03 2.66
N ILE A 96 -52.03 25.72 2.51
CA ILE A 96 -51.88 24.75 3.60
C ILE A 96 -50.99 23.59 3.13
N ARG A 97 -50.17 23.06 4.04
CA ARG A 97 -49.43 21.82 3.79
C ARG A 97 -50.37 20.63 4.00
N SER A 98 -50.57 19.79 2.99
CA SER A 98 -51.22 18.49 3.12
C SER A 98 -50.34 17.50 3.88
N SER A 99 -50.89 16.76 4.84
CA SER A 99 -50.23 15.65 5.56
C SER A 99 -50.69 14.29 5.02
N LEU A 100 -50.47 14.02 3.73
CA LEU A 100 -51.02 12.86 3.01
C LEU A 100 -52.56 12.88 2.98
N GLN A 101 -53.11 14.10 2.87
CA GLN A 101 -54.54 14.40 2.89
C GLN A 101 -55.00 14.90 1.53
N ASP A 102 -56.22 14.53 1.17
CA ASP A 102 -56.99 15.30 0.18
C ASP A 102 -57.34 16.64 0.81
N VAL A 103 -57.19 17.72 0.04
CA VAL A 103 -57.43 19.08 0.50
C VAL A 103 -58.36 19.75 -0.49
N ARG A 104 -59.51 20.23 -0.02
CA ARG A 104 -60.42 21.04 -0.83
C ARG A 104 -60.67 22.39 -0.16
N PHE A 105 -60.54 23.44 -0.95
CA PHE A 105 -60.80 24.82 -0.56
C PHE A 105 -62.15 25.25 -1.10
N TYR A 106 -63.03 25.73 -0.23
CA TYR A 106 -64.26 26.40 -0.60
C TYR A 106 -64.26 27.80 -0.03
N ILE A 107 -64.74 28.77 -0.82
CA ILE A 107 -64.98 30.14 -0.38
C ILE A 107 -66.44 30.44 -0.68
N ASP A 108 -67.20 30.80 0.35
CA ASP A 108 -68.63 31.08 0.24
C ASP A 108 -69.39 29.92 -0.45
N GLY A 109 -69.08 28.69 -0.02
CA GLY A 109 -69.67 27.47 -0.55
C GLY A 109 -69.18 27.02 -1.94
N LYS A 110 -68.44 27.85 -2.69
CA LYS A 110 -67.90 27.51 -4.02
C LYS A 110 -66.54 26.84 -3.92
N LEU A 111 -66.37 25.69 -4.57
CA LEU A 111 -65.07 24.99 -4.65
C LEU A 111 -64.08 25.83 -5.48
N ARG A 112 -62.95 26.20 -4.88
CA ARG A 112 -61.89 27.03 -5.50
C ARG A 112 -60.67 26.22 -5.89
N LYS A 113 -60.30 25.23 -5.08
CA LYS A 113 -59.15 24.36 -5.34
C LYS A 113 -59.40 22.98 -4.76
N GLU A 114 -59.06 21.96 -5.53
CA GLU A 114 -59.04 20.57 -5.07
C GLU A 114 -57.66 19.96 -5.30
N TYR A 115 -57.20 19.24 -4.28
CA TYR A 115 -56.03 18.38 -4.35
C TYR A 115 -56.42 17.00 -3.85
N ASN A 116 -56.19 16.00 -4.70
CA ASN A 116 -56.42 14.60 -4.36
C ASN A 116 -55.06 13.88 -4.22
N ALA A 117 -54.78 13.38 -3.02
CA ALA A 117 -53.54 12.70 -2.67
C ALA A 117 -53.39 11.34 -3.38
N LYS A 118 -54.44 10.74 -3.93
CA LYS A 118 -54.36 9.52 -4.76
C LYS A 118 -54.10 9.80 -6.24
N SER A 119 -54.56 10.94 -6.76
CA SER A 119 -54.59 11.25 -8.20
C SER A 119 -53.23 11.43 -8.90
N LEU A 120 -52.14 11.59 -8.14
CA LEU A 120 -50.82 11.95 -8.66
C LEU A 120 -49.80 10.79 -8.68
N HIS A 121 -50.20 9.56 -8.34
CA HIS A 121 -49.32 8.39 -8.31
C HIS A 121 -49.66 7.35 -9.38
N ARG A 122 -48.63 6.79 -10.03
CA ARG A 122 -48.73 5.53 -10.81
C ARG A 122 -48.67 4.28 -9.92
N PHE A 123 -48.01 4.37 -8.76
CA PHE A 123 -47.81 3.28 -7.78
C PHE A 123 -47.85 3.85 -6.35
N GLY A 124 -48.44 3.11 -5.39
CA GLY A 124 -48.63 3.51 -3.99
C GLY A 124 -50.02 4.10 -3.65
N LYS A 125 -50.39 4.12 -2.37
CA LYS A 125 -51.73 4.54 -1.90
C LYS A 125 -51.84 6.04 -1.60
N ASN A 126 -50.75 6.75 -1.24
CA ASN A 126 -50.79 8.17 -0.85
C ASN A 126 -49.64 9.01 -1.43
N SER A 127 -49.94 10.24 -1.86
CA SER A 127 -48.94 11.26 -2.23
C SER A 127 -48.26 11.87 -1.02
N ALA A 128 -46.98 12.24 -1.19
CA ALA A 128 -46.19 12.90 -0.16
C ALA A 128 -46.80 14.24 0.30
N SER A 129 -46.47 14.67 1.53
CA SER A 129 -46.91 15.97 2.05
C SER A 129 -46.48 17.13 1.15
N ARG A 130 -47.35 18.11 0.93
CA ARG A 130 -47.04 19.24 0.05
C ARG A 130 -47.92 20.45 0.31
N TYR A 131 -47.40 21.62 0.03
CA TYR A 131 -48.15 22.87 0.02
C TYR A 131 -49.11 22.90 -1.16
N ILE A 132 -50.38 23.16 -0.84
CA ILE A 132 -51.47 23.38 -1.78
C ILE A 132 -51.83 24.85 -1.70
N PHE A 133 -51.79 25.53 -2.84
CA PHE A 133 -52.08 26.95 -2.99
C PHE A 133 -53.46 27.14 -3.62
N CYS A 134 -54.27 28.00 -3.00
CA CYS A 134 -55.58 28.41 -3.48
C CYS A 134 -55.57 29.91 -3.74
N ASN A 135 -55.94 30.32 -4.97
CA ASN A 135 -56.00 31.74 -5.31
C ASN A 135 -57.22 32.41 -4.67
N THR A 136 -56.96 33.55 -4.07
CA THR A 136 -57.89 34.42 -3.35
C THR A 136 -57.73 35.86 -3.82
N SER A 137 -58.62 36.75 -3.39
CA SER A 137 -58.59 38.17 -3.74
C SER A 137 -59.32 39.00 -2.69
N SER A 138 -59.24 40.33 -2.79
CA SER A 138 -60.04 41.24 -1.96
C SER A 138 -61.55 41.03 -2.06
N ALA A 139 -62.04 40.47 -3.18
CA ALA A 139 -63.44 40.09 -3.32
C ALA A 139 -63.86 38.96 -2.38
N ASP A 140 -62.92 38.28 -1.73
CA ASP A 140 -63.18 37.19 -0.79
C ASP A 140 -63.26 37.67 0.68
N ALA A 141 -63.06 38.96 0.94
CA ALA A 141 -63.20 39.56 2.27
C ALA A 141 -64.60 39.32 2.88
N GLY A 142 -64.64 39.04 4.19
CA GLY A 142 -65.86 38.73 4.94
C GLY A 142 -66.51 37.37 4.63
N LYS A 143 -66.00 36.59 3.65
CA LYS A 143 -66.59 35.29 3.26
C LYS A 143 -66.09 34.13 4.12
N GLU A 144 -66.91 33.07 4.21
CA GLU A 144 -66.51 31.81 4.88
C GLU A 144 -65.48 31.06 4.02
N LEU A 145 -64.27 30.87 4.54
CA LEU A 145 -63.30 29.89 4.05
C LEU A 145 -63.58 28.55 4.72
N ARG A 146 -63.86 27.52 3.91
CA ARG A 146 -64.04 26.13 4.36
C ARG A 146 -62.95 25.25 3.75
N LEU A 147 -62.22 24.54 4.61
CA LEU A 147 -61.25 23.53 4.23
C LEU A 147 -61.78 22.14 4.59
N GLU A 148 -61.76 21.24 3.63
CA GLU A 148 -62.04 19.83 3.83
C GLU A 148 -60.72 19.05 3.76
N LEU A 149 -60.39 18.35 4.83
CA LEU A 149 -59.17 17.55 4.98
C LEU A 149 -59.56 16.09 5.15
N THR A 150 -59.25 15.23 4.18
CA THR A 150 -59.54 13.80 4.26
C THR A 150 -58.25 13.01 4.28
N THR A 151 -57.97 12.32 5.39
CA THR A 151 -56.80 11.42 5.50
C THR A 151 -57.24 9.97 5.36
N TYR A 152 -56.51 9.15 4.60
CA TYR A 152 -56.81 7.72 4.45
C TYR A 152 -56.06 6.81 5.46
N THR A 153 -55.11 7.36 6.21
CA THR A 153 -54.28 6.65 7.20
C THR A 153 -54.52 7.18 8.61
N SER A 154 -54.55 6.29 9.61
CA SER A 154 -54.81 6.63 11.02
C SER A 154 -53.71 7.51 11.64
N ASN A 155 -52.45 7.31 11.25
CA ASN A 155 -51.30 8.03 11.79
C ASN A 155 -51.34 9.55 11.51
N TYR A 156 -51.92 9.97 10.39
CA TYR A 156 -52.01 11.38 9.98
C TYR A 156 -53.43 11.93 10.03
N SER A 157 -54.38 11.16 10.54
CA SER A 157 -55.76 11.61 10.65
C SER A 157 -55.89 12.74 11.68
N GLY A 158 -56.69 13.75 11.33
CA GLY A 158 -56.93 14.94 12.15
C GLY A 158 -55.74 15.86 12.35
N VAL A 159 -54.69 15.76 11.53
CA VAL A 159 -53.57 16.74 11.53
C VAL A 159 -53.99 17.97 10.72
N VAL A 160 -53.86 19.16 11.31
CA VAL A 160 -54.06 20.45 10.65
C VAL A 160 -52.74 21.23 10.73
N ASN A 161 -52.13 21.51 9.58
CA ASN A 161 -50.89 22.28 9.49
C ASN A 161 -51.17 23.79 9.50
N THR A 162 -50.11 24.58 9.68
CA THR A 162 -50.15 26.04 9.56
C THR A 162 -50.74 26.47 8.22
N ILE A 163 -51.62 27.47 8.29
CA ILE A 163 -52.23 28.11 7.12
C ILE A 163 -51.48 29.42 6.88
N TYR A 164 -51.11 29.62 5.61
CA TYR A 164 -50.38 30.79 5.17
C TYR A 164 -51.27 31.65 4.28
N CYS A 165 -51.15 32.96 4.37
CA CYS A 165 -51.80 33.92 3.49
C CYS A 165 -50.78 34.95 3.00
N GLY A 166 -50.90 35.37 1.74
CA GLY A 166 -49.97 36.33 1.13
C GLY A 166 -49.75 36.04 -0.35
N ASP A 167 -48.73 36.65 -0.93
CA ASP A 167 -48.26 36.25 -2.25
C ASP A 167 -47.54 34.90 -2.18
N GLN A 168 -47.70 34.10 -3.24
CA GLN A 168 -47.04 32.79 -3.32
C GLN A 168 -45.51 32.90 -3.14
N MET A 169 -44.88 33.96 -3.66
CA MET A 169 -43.43 34.20 -3.51
C MET A 169 -43.05 34.54 -2.06
N GLN A 170 -43.85 35.35 -1.38
CA GLN A 170 -43.63 35.71 0.02
C GLN A 170 -43.78 34.50 0.93
N ILE A 171 -44.80 33.65 0.69
CA ILE A 171 -44.98 32.38 1.42
C ILE A 171 -43.76 31.48 1.22
N TRP A 172 -43.26 31.33 -0.02
CA TRP A 172 -42.05 30.56 -0.27
C TRP A 172 -40.80 31.15 0.37
N SER A 173 -40.63 32.48 0.34
CA SER A 173 -39.52 33.17 1.02
C SER A 173 -39.55 32.93 2.52
N TYR A 174 -40.73 32.99 3.15
CA TYR A 174 -40.92 32.69 4.57
C TYR A 174 -40.52 31.24 4.88
N ILE A 175 -41.02 30.26 4.11
CA ILE A 175 -40.68 28.84 4.30
C ILE A 175 -39.18 28.61 4.07
N PHE A 176 -38.59 29.25 3.07
CA PHE A 176 -37.17 29.19 2.77
C PHE A 176 -36.35 29.65 3.98
N ASN A 177 -36.56 30.87 4.47
CA ASN A 177 -35.78 31.44 5.58
C ASN A 177 -35.84 30.58 6.85
N HIS A 178 -36.99 29.95 7.13
CA HIS A 178 -37.16 29.12 8.33
C HIS A 178 -36.63 27.67 8.18
N ASN A 179 -36.38 27.18 6.95
CA ASN A 179 -36.02 25.77 6.71
C ASN A 179 -34.76 25.60 5.83
N PHE A 180 -34.04 26.69 5.56
CA PHE A 180 -32.90 26.73 4.64
C PHE A 180 -31.73 25.84 5.10
N SER A 181 -31.34 25.94 6.37
CA SER A 181 -30.12 25.33 6.91
C SER A 181 -30.03 23.82 6.70
N GLY A 182 -31.10 23.07 7.01
CA GLY A 182 -31.12 21.61 6.83
C GLY A 182 -30.99 21.18 5.37
N THR A 183 -31.60 21.94 4.44
CA THR A 183 -31.56 21.65 3.00
C THR A 183 -30.16 21.90 2.42
N VAL A 184 -29.48 22.96 2.86
CA VAL A 184 -28.10 23.26 2.45
C VAL A 184 -27.15 22.18 2.93
N ILE A 185 -27.26 21.77 4.20
CA ILE A 185 -26.41 20.72 4.77
C ILE A 185 -26.65 19.40 4.03
N GLY A 186 -27.91 19.03 3.78
CA GLY A 186 -28.24 17.85 2.97
C GLY A 186 -27.60 17.93 1.57
N SER A 187 -27.69 19.08 0.89
CA SER A 187 -27.10 19.29 -0.44
C SER A 187 -25.57 19.21 -0.44
N PHE A 188 -24.93 19.76 0.60
CA PHE A 188 -23.47 19.66 0.76
C PHE A 188 -23.02 18.21 0.98
N ILE A 189 -23.71 17.47 1.85
CA ILE A 189 -23.41 16.05 2.10
C ILE A 189 -23.64 15.21 0.84
N PHE A 190 -24.69 15.53 0.06
CA PHE A 190 -24.94 14.89 -1.23
C PHE A 190 -23.75 15.04 -2.17
N PHE A 191 -23.25 16.26 -2.37
CA PHE A 191 -22.08 16.48 -3.23
C PHE A 191 -20.81 15.83 -2.66
N ALA A 192 -20.55 16.00 -1.36
CA ALA A 192 -19.40 15.41 -0.68
C ALA A 192 -19.40 13.88 -0.78
N SER A 193 -20.57 13.24 -0.76
CA SER A 193 -20.72 11.79 -0.90
C SER A 193 -20.29 11.29 -2.28
N ILE A 194 -20.68 11.99 -3.35
CA ILE A 194 -20.29 11.64 -4.73
C ILE A 194 -18.78 11.76 -4.89
N VAL A 195 -18.20 12.88 -4.45
CA VAL A 195 -16.74 13.09 -4.47
C VAL A 195 -16.03 12.00 -3.68
N THR A 196 -16.56 11.62 -2.52
CA THR A 196 -16.02 10.56 -1.66
C THR A 196 -16.01 9.19 -2.36
N ILE A 197 -17.10 8.83 -3.04
CA ILE A 197 -17.20 7.57 -3.80
C ILE A 197 -16.19 7.57 -4.95
N LEU A 198 -16.16 8.64 -5.76
CA LEU A 198 -15.24 8.75 -6.90
C LEU A 198 -13.78 8.70 -6.46
N PHE A 199 -13.43 9.41 -5.38
CA PHE A 199 -12.07 9.40 -4.84
C PHE A 199 -11.68 8.01 -4.31
N SER A 200 -12.59 7.30 -3.64
CA SER A 200 -12.34 5.93 -3.17
C SER A 200 -12.12 4.95 -4.32
N ILE A 201 -12.90 5.06 -5.41
CA ILE A 201 -12.71 4.26 -6.64
C ILE A 201 -11.34 4.57 -7.26
N ALA A 202 -10.99 5.85 -7.41
CA ALA A 202 -9.70 6.26 -7.95
C ALA A 202 -8.53 5.71 -7.13
N LEU A 203 -8.57 5.83 -5.80
CA LEU A 203 -7.58 5.23 -4.92
C LEU A 203 -7.52 3.71 -5.07
N GLY A 204 -8.67 3.05 -5.23
CA GLY A 204 -8.72 1.61 -5.41
C GLY A 204 -8.07 1.12 -6.69
N ILE A 205 -8.16 1.90 -7.78
CA ILE A 205 -7.45 1.64 -9.03
C ILE A 205 -5.94 1.82 -8.83
N VAL A 206 -5.51 2.91 -8.18
CA VAL A 206 -4.09 3.23 -7.97
C VAL A 206 -3.38 2.21 -7.07
N TYR A 207 -4.01 1.83 -5.96
CA TYR A 207 -3.41 0.95 -4.95
C TYR A 207 -3.84 -0.52 -5.06
N LYS A 208 -4.65 -0.88 -6.09
CA LYS A 208 -5.21 -2.23 -6.32
C LYS A 208 -5.84 -2.85 -5.06
N THR A 209 -6.51 -2.02 -4.25
CA THR A 209 -7.13 -2.41 -2.98
C THR A 209 -8.48 -1.74 -2.81
N LYS A 210 -9.40 -2.33 -2.05
CA LYS A 210 -10.69 -1.69 -1.75
C LYS A 210 -10.59 -0.83 -0.50
N PHE A 211 -11.00 0.43 -0.61
CA PHE A 211 -11.05 1.35 0.52
C PHE A 211 -12.45 1.42 1.13
N ASN A 212 -12.50 1.52 2.46
CA ASN A 212 -13.76 1.56 3.22
C ASN A 212 -14.54 2.84 2.92
N MET A 213 -13.84 3.89 2.48
CA MET A 213 -14.38 5.21 2.20
C MET A 213 -15.50 5.18 1.14
N GLU A 214 -15.48 4.22 0.21
CA GLU A 214 -16.55 4.00 -0.78
C GLU A 214 -17.91 3.79 -0.11
N TYR A 215 -17.98 2.85 0.84
CA TYR A 215 -19.22 2.52 1.53
C TYR A 215 -19.67 3.63 2.48
N LEU A 216 -18.72 4.38 3.06
CA LEU A 216 -19.06 5.59 3.80
C LEU A 216 -19.71 6.62 2.88
N GLY A 217 -19.18 6.82 1.67
CA GLY A 217 -19.77 7.68 0.65
C GLY A 217 -21.21 7.25 0.32
N TRP A 218 -21.48 5.95 0.17
CA TRP A 218 -22.86 5.46 -0.01
C TRP A 218 -23.77 5.75 1.18
N CYS A 219 -23.30 5.55 2.42
CA CYS A 219 -24.07 5.93 3.62
C CYS A 219 -24.41 7.43 3.62
N MET A 220 -23.43 8.28 3.27
CA MET A 220 -23.62 9.72 3.16
C MET A 220 -24.63 10.10 2.08
N LEU A 221 -24.55 9.47 0.91
CA LEU A 221 -25.47 9.70 -0.20
C LEU A 221 -26.90 9.37 0.23
N MET A 222 -27.11 8.18 0.81
CA MET A 222 -28.43 7.75 1.29
C MET A 222 -28.97 8.70 2.38
N GLY A 223 -28.13 9.10 3.34
CA GLY A 223 -28.50 10.07 4.37
C GLY A 223 -28.87 11.44 3.82
N SER A 224 -28.10 11.94 2.84
CA SER A 224 -28.37 13.24 2.21
C SER A 224 -29.65 13.25 1.38
N VAL A 225 -29.94 12.18 0.62
CA VAL A 225 -31.19 12.03 -0.13
C VAL A 225 -32.38 12.01 0.83
N TRP A 226 -32.25 11.31 1.95
CA TRP A 226 -33.27 11.32 3.01
C TRP A 226 -33.49 12.73 3.58
N MET A 227 -32.43 13.46 3.93
CA MET A 227 -32.53 14.84 4.45
C MET A 227 -33.21 15.79 3.44
N ILE A 228 -32.84 15.70 2.16
CA ILE A 228 -33.41 16.52 1.09
C ILE A 228 -34.88 16.15 0.85
N GLY A 229 -35.23 14.86 0.89
CA GLY A 229 -36.60 14.40 0.67
C GLY A 229 -37.55 14.69 1.82
N GLU A 230 -37.08 14.66 3.07
CA GLU A 230 -37.90 15.10 4.23
C GLU A 230 -38.01 16.63 4.34
N SER A 231 -37.14 17.39 3.65
CA SER A 231 -37.17 18.85 3.68
C SER A 231 -38.55 19.41 3.33
N LYS A 232 -38.96 20.46 4.06
CA LYS A 232 -40.17 21.20 3.75
C LYS A 232 -40.11 21.88 2.37
N MET A 233 -38.92 22.03 1.81
CA MET A 233 -38.62 22.72 0.56
C MET A 233 -38.64 21.81 -0.68
N ARG A 234 -38.87 20.50 -0.53
CA ARG A 234 -38.72 19.54 -1.64
C ARG A 234 -39.50 19.86 -2.93
N GLN A 235 -40.64 20.57 -2.84
CA GLN A 235 -41.42 20.99 -4.00
C GLN A 235 -40.72 22.04 -4.88
N ILE A 236 -39.78 22.80 -4.31
CA ILE A 236 -38.92 23.71 -5.06
C ILE A 236 -37.74 22.95 -5.67
N LEU A 237 -37.26 21.91 -5.00
CA LEU A 237 -36.04 21.19 -5.39
C LEU A 237 -36.26 20.24 -6.57
N VAL A 238 -37.42 19.57 -6.63
CA VAL A 238 -37.70 18.59 -7.68
C VAL A 238 -39.13 18.72 -8.21
N PRO A 239 -39.35 18.47 -9.52
CA PRO A 239 -40.69 18.49 -10.10
C PRO A 239 -41.58 17.38 -9.54
N ASN A 240 -41.01 16.23 -9.16
CA ASN A 240 -41.73 15.11 -8.55
C ASN A 240 -41.34 14.91 -7.08
N ALA A 241 -41.87 15.78 -6.22
CA ALA A 241 -41.67 15.71 -4.78
C ALA A 241 -42.16 14.39 -4.14
N SER A 242 -43.13 13.70 -4.77
CA SER A 242 -43.64 12.43 -4.26
C SER A 242 -42.66 11.28 -4.50
N GLY A 243 -42.05 11.21 -5.69
CA GLY A 243 -41.00 10.22 -5.98
C GLY A 243 -39.76 10.39 -5.10
N LEU A 244 -39.38 11.64 -4.80
CA LEU A 244 -38.31 11.92 -3.85
C LEU A 244 -38.65 11.44 -2.42
N ALA A 245 -39.89 11.64 -1.96
CA ALA A 245 -40.33 11.11 -0.67
C ALA A 245 -40.37 9.56 -0.66
N THR A 246 -40.82 8.92 -1.73
CA THR A 246 -40.73 7.45 -1.89
C THR A 246 -39.29 6.97 -1.77
N SER A 247 -38.35 7.72 -2.37
CA SER A 247 -36.92 7.41 -2.31
C SER A 247 -36.38 7.42 -0.88
N CYS A 248 -36.86 8.29 0.01
CA CYS A 248 -36.47 8.29 1.43
C CYS A 248 -36.71 6.93 2.11
N PHE A 249 -37.85 6.29 1.84
CA PHE A 249 -38.15 4.97 2.40
C PHE A 249 -37.26 3.88 1.82
N ILE A 250 -36.96 3.96 0.51
CA ILE A 250 -36.01 3.07 -0.17
C ILE A 250 -34.63 3.18 0.48
N MET A 251 -34.14 4.41 0.71
CA MET A 251 -32.85 4.66 1.37
C MET A 251 -32.83 4.06 2.78
N LEU A 252 -33.89 4.23 3.58
CA LEU A 252 -33.97 3.65 4.92
C LEU A 252 -33.91 2.11 4.91
N MET A 253 -34.61 1.46 3.98
CA MET A 253 -34.59 -0.01 3.84
C MET A 253 -33.23 -0.55 3.40
N LEU A 254 -32.52 0.18 2.53
CA LEU A 254 -31.24 -0.25 1.98
C LEU A 254 -30.02 0.22 2.77
N CYS A 255 -30.16 1.21 3.66
CA CYS A 255 -29.09 1.75 4.50
C CYS A 255 -28.29 0.69 5.30
N PRO A 256 -28.89 -0.42 5.79
CA PRO A 256 -28.14 -1.51 6.41
C PRO A 256 -27.02 -2.10 5.53
N LEU A 257 -27.14 -2.07 4.19
CA LEU A 257 -26.13 -2.62 3.28
C LEU A 257 -24.80 -1.86 3.34
N PRO A 258 -24.72 -0.57 2.98
CA PRO A 258 -23.46 0.15 3.00
C PRO A 258 -22.88 0.24 4.42
N ILE A 259 -23.70 0.30 5.48
CA ILE A 259 -23.21 0.24 6.87
C ILE A 259 -22.51 -1.10 7.14
N SER A 260 -23.15 -2.20 6.79
CA SER A 260 -22.62 -3.55 7.02
C SER A 260 -21.34 -3.80 6.21
N LEU A 261 -21.30 -3.37 4.95
CA LEU A 261 -20.12 -3.47 4.09
C LEU A 261 -18.96 -2.60 4.60
N TYR A 262 -19.26 -1.38 5.04
CA TYR A 262 -18.30 -0.46 5.65
C TYR A 262 -17.63 -1.09 6.87
N VAL A 263 -18.44 -1.58 7.82
CA VAL A 263 -17.93 -2.15 9.08
C VAL A 263 -17.20 -3.47 8.83
N ASN A 264 -17.72 -4.32 7.95
CA ASN A 264 -17.07 -5.57 7.58
C ASN A 264 -15.68 -5.34 6.99
N ASN A 265 -15.54 -4.39 6.08
CA ASN A 265 -14.22 -4.02 5.54
C ASN A 265 -13.32 -3.41 6.61
N LEU A 266 -13.86 -2.58 7.50
CA LEU A 266 -13.10 -2.02 8.62
C LEU A 266 -12.49 -3.11 9.51
N GLN A 267 -13.25 -4.18 9.70
CA GLN A 267 -12.89 -5.34 10.51
C GLN A 267 -12.19 -6.43 9.70
N LYS A 268 -11.70 -6.10 8.50
CA LYS A 268 -10.95 -7.00 7.61
C LYS A 268 -11.65 -8.35 7.37
N GLY A 269 -12.99 -8.34 7.33
CA GLY A 269 -13.78 -9.53 7.09
C GLY A 269 -14.00 -10.46 8.29
N LYS A 270 -13.54 -10.11 9.51
CA LYS A 270 -13.62 -11.02 10.69
C LYS A 270 -15.05 -11.47 11.02
N TYR A 271 -16.03 -10.59 10.83
CA TYR A 271 -17.45 -10.86 11.12
C TYR A 271 -18.31 -10.93 9.85
N LYS A 272 -17.70 -11.31 8.72
CA LYS A 272 -18.33 -11.32 7.40
C LYS A 272 -19.67 -12.06 7.38
N LYS A 273 -19.79 -13.20 8.05
CA LYS A 273 -21.04 -13.99 8.11
C LYS A 273 -22.21 -13.18 8.69
N ILE A 274 -21.98 -12.50 9.82
CA ILE A 274 -23.02 -11.69 10.50
C ILE A 274 -23.50 -10.57 9.58
N PHE A 275 -22.57 -9.78 9.05
CA PHE A 275 -22.91 -8.63 8.20
C PHE A 275 -23.50 -9.05 6.84
N GLN A 276 -23.09 -10.19 6.28
CA GLN A 276 -23.72 -10.73 5.07
C GLN A 276 -25.16 -11.18 5.31
N SER A 277 -25.45 -11.83 6.46
CA SER A 277 -26.82 -12.18 6.83
C SER A 277 -27.70 -10.94 6.95
N ILE A 278 -27.21 -9.87 7.58
CA ILE A 278 -27.92 -8.59 7.69
C ILE A 278 -28.20 -8.00 6.30
N CYS A 279 -27.21 -7.98 5.40
CA CYS A 279 -27.40 -7.52 4.03
C CYS A 279 -28.47 -8.33 3.29
N PHE A 280 -28.46 -9.66 3.43
CA PHE A 280 -29.46 -10.52 2.79
C PHE A 280 -30.87 -10.26 3.33
N ILE A 281 -31.01 -10.14 4.65
CA ILE A 281 -32.30 -9.83 5.30
C ILE A 281 -32.82 -8.45 4.83
N ALA A 282 -31.95 -7.44 4.76
CA ALA A 282 -32.31 -6.10 4.29
C ALA A 282 -32.75 -6.11 2.81
N LEU A 283 -32.03 -6.84 1.94
CA LEU A 283 -32.40 -7.01 0.53
C LEU A 283 -33.73 -7.74 0.36
N LEU A 284 -33.93 -8.83 1.11
CA LEU A 284 -35.18 -9.58 1.09
C LEU A 284 -36.36 -8.69 1.55
N ASN A 285 -36.17 -7.93 2.64
CA ASN A 285 -37.16 -6.98 3.10
C ASN A 285 -37.48 -5.91 2.05
N PHE A 286 -36.45 -5.34 1.39
CA PHE A 286 -36.64 -4.37 0.31
C PHE A 286 -37.46 -4.96 -0.85
N ILE A 287 -37.15 -6.19 -1.29
CA ILE A 287 -37.89 -6.88 -2.35
C ILE A 287 -39.35 -7.09 -1.94
N ILE A 288 -39.61 -7.63 -0.75
CA ILE A 288 -40.97 -7.86 -0.24
C ILE A 288 -41.75 -6.54 -0.15
N CYS A 289 -41.18 -5.50 0.46
CA CYS A 289 -41.83 -4.20 0.59
C CYS A 289 -42.11 -3.56 -0.78
N THR A 290 -41.20 -3.74 -1.75
CA THR A 290 -41.38 -3.21 -3.11
C THR A 290 -42.50 -3.95 -3.85
N ILE A 291 -42.59 -5.28 -3.72
CA ILE A 291 -43.70 -6.06 -4.29
C ILE A 291 -45.03 -5.60 -3.67
N LEU A 292 -45.10 -5.43 -2.34
CA LEU A 292 -46.30 -4.94 -1.65
C LEU A 292 -46.72 -3.53 -2.11
N HIS A 293 -45.75 -2.64 -2.35
CA HIS A 293 -46.00 -1.29 -2.83
C HIS A 293 -46.47 -1.26 -4.28
N LEU A 294 -45.83 -2.04 -5.17
CA LEU A 294 -46.21 -2.12 -6.59
C LEU A 294 -47.57 -2.79 -6.80
N THR A 295 -47.93 -3.77 -5.95
CA THR A 295 -49.24 -4.44 -5.96
C THR A 295 -50.35 -3.61 -5.28
N GLY A 296 -50.02 -2.49 -4.64
CA GLY A 296 -50.97 -1.64 -3.92
C GLY A 296 -51.47 -2.23 -2.60
N VAL A 297 -50.93 -3.37 -2.16
CA VAL A 297 -51.32 -4.05 -0.91
C VAL A 297 -50.89 -3.22 0.30
N ALA A 298 -49.66 -2.71 0.32
CA ALA A 298 -49.14 -1.87 1.40
C ALA A 298 -48.15 -0.82 0.89
N ASP A 299 -48.21 0.40 1.44
CA ASP A 299 -47.21 1.43 1.15
C ASP A 299 -45.95 1.23 1.99
N TYR A 300 -44.81 1.77 1.53
CA TYR A 300 -43.56 1.71 2.28
C TYR A 300 -43.66 2.28 3.71
N ILE A 301 -44.53 3.27 3.93
CA ILE A 301 -44.78 3.83 5.26
C ILE A 301 -45.43 2.81 6.21
N GLU A 302 -46.27 1.91 5.68
CA GLU A 302 -46.94 0.85 6.44
C GLU A 302 -45.96 -0.28 6.78
N THR A 303 -44.98 -0.55 5.91
CA THR A 303 -43.95 -1.59 6.12
C THR A 303 -42.68 -1.09 6.83
N MET A 304 -42.60 0.22 7.09
CA MET A 304 -41.45 0.88 7.72
C MET A 304 -40.99 0.25 9.07
N PRO A 305 -41.87 -0.25 9.95
CA PRO A 305 -41.43 -0.88 11.22
C PRO A 305 -40.44 -2.02 11.03
N ALA A 306 -40.58 -2.83 9.96
CA ALA A 306 -39.64 -3.91 9.65
C ALA A 306 -38.25 -3.36 9.28
N ALA A 307 -38.20 -2.30 8.48
CA ALA A 307 -36.95 -1.63 8.11
C ALA A 307 -36.22 -1.06 9.34
N HIS A 308 -36.96 -0.44 10.26
CA HIS A 308 -36.40 0.05 11.53
C HIS A 308 -35.86 -1.08 12.40
N ALA A 309 -36.55 -2.21 12.50
CA ALA A 309 -36.06 -3.38 13.24
C ALA A 309 -34.73 -3.89 12.68
N ILE A 310 -34.61 -4.00 11.34
CA ILE A 310 -33.36 -4.40 10.67
C ILE A 310 -32.25 -3.38 10.93
N LEU A 311 -32.54 -2.09 10.88
CA LEU A 311 -31.56 -1.04 11.18
C LEU A 311 -31.08 -1.10 12.64
N ILE A 312 -31.98 -1.33 13.60
CA ILE A 312 -31.64 -1.52 15.02
C ILE A 312 -30.73 -2.75 15.20
N ILE A 313 -31.07 -3.88 14.57
CA ILE A 313 -30.23 -5.09 14.59
C ILE A 313 -28.85 -4.80 14.00
N THR A 314 -28.79 -4.04 12.91
CA THR A 314 -27.53 -3.61 12.28
C THR A 314 -26.70 -2.80 13.27
N PHE A 315 -27.31 -1.79 13.91
CA PHE A 315 -26.65 -0.95 14.90
C PHE A 315 -26.12 -1.76 16.09
N LEU A 316 -26.92 -2.67 16.63
CA LEU A 316 -26.50 -3.56 17.73
C LEU A 316 -25.34 -4.46 17.31
N ALA A 317 -25.39 -5.05 16.11
CA ALA A 317 -24.31 -5.88 15.58
C ALA A 317 -23.00 -5.09 15.41
N VAL A 318 -23.08 -3.85 14.94
CA VAL A 318 -21.91 -2.97 14.83
C VAL A 318 -21.34 -2.67 16.22
N ILE A 319 -22.15 -2.23 17.18
CA ILE A 319 -21.69 -1.96 18.55
C ILE A 319 -21.04 -3.20 19.17
N LEU A 320 -21.69 -4.36 19.08
CA LEU A 320 -21.20 -5.61 19.65
C LEU A 320 -19.84 -6.03 19.05
N THR A 321 -19.72 -6.04 17.72
CA THR A 321 -18.47 -6.46 17.05
C THR A 321 -17.30 -5.53 17.36
N PHE A 322 -17.56 -4.22 17.52
CA PHE A 322 -16.53 -3.29 17.94
C PHE A 322 -16.16 -3.40 19.41
N LEU A 323 -17.11 -3.65 20.32
CA LEU A 323 -16.81 -3.92 21.73
C LEU A 323 -15.91 -5.15 21.87
N ILE A 324 -16.22 -6.23 21.15
CA ILE A 324 -15.37 -7.44 21.11
C ILE A 324 -13.99 -7.12 20.54
N ARG A 325 -13.91 -6.29 19.48
CA ARG A 325 -12.62 -5.90 18.89
C ARG A 325 -11.80 -5.02 19.83
N TYR A 326 -12.42 -4.04 20.49
CA TYR A 326 -11.78 -3.13 21.42
C TYR A 326 -11.16 -3.87 22.60
N TRP A 327 -11.86 -4.89 23.12
CA TRP A 327 -11.34 -5.75 24.19
C TRP A 327 -10.10 -6.55 23.74
N ASN A 328 -10.06 -7.01 22.49
CA ASN A 328 -9.00 -7.89 21.99
C ASN A 328 -7.79 -7.17 21.38
N HIS A 329 -7.99 -6.00 20.76
CA HIS A 329 -6.93 -5.26 20.07
C HIS A 329 -7.08 -3.75 20.25
N ARG A 330 -6.09 -3.13 20.91
CA ARG A 330 -6.10 -1.71 21.24
C ARG A 330 -5.31 -0.89 20.21
N ASN A 331 -5.88 -0.67 19.03
CA ASN A 331 -5.32 0.25 18.04
C ASN A 331 -6.01 1.63 18.12
N ARG A 332 -5.22 2.71 18.23
CA ARG A 332 -5.74 4.09 18.44
C ARG A 332 -6.55 4.61 17.26
N SER A 333 -6.13 4.31 16.03
CA SER A 333 -6.82 4.74 14.81
C SER A 333 -8.18 4.07 14.63
N ASP A 334 -8.26 2.77 14.92
CA ASP A 334 -9.52 2.01 14.88
C ASP A 334 -10.50 2.50 15.97
N CYS A 335 -9.99 2.94 17.11
CA CYS A 335 -10.77 3.48 18.22
C CYS A 335 -11.44 4.82 17.86
N LEU A 336 -10.70 5.76 17.25
CA LEU A 336 -11.27 7.04 16.81
C LEU A 336 -12.40 6.85 15.80
N LEU A 337 -12.23 5.91 14.88
CA LEU A 337 -13.23 5.63 13.86
C LEU A 337 -14.49 4.97 14.45
N PHE A 338 -14.32 4.12 15.47
CA PHE A 338 -15.44 3.59 16.23
C PHE A 338 -16.23 4.70 16.94
N PHE A 339 -15.56 5.63 17.63
CA PHE A 339 -16.24 6.75 18.28
C PHE A 339 -16.98 7.64 17.27
N GLY A 340 -16.39 7.94 16.12
CA GLY A 340 -17.06 8.70 15.07
C GLY A 340 -18.33 8.00 14.56
N LEU A 341 -18.26 6.67 14.40
CA LEU A 341 -19.40 5.87 13.96
C LEU A 341 -20.49 5.79 15.04
N LEU A 342 -20.12 5.64 16.31
CA LEU A 342 -21.04 5.66 17.44
C LEU A 342 -21.78 7.00 17.57
N ILE A 343 -21.07 8.12 17.46
CA ILE A 343 -21.66 9.47 17.47
C ILE A 343 -22.67 9.63 16.32
N THR A 344 -22.33 9.13 15.13
CA THR A 344 -23.22 9.16 13.97
C THR A 344 -24.48 8.34 14.22
N MET A 345 -24.34 7.11 14.75
CA MET A 345 -25.49 6.27 15.07
C MET A 345 -26.38 6.88 16.15
N LEU A 346 -25.80 7.44 17.22
CA LEU A 346 -26.54 8.13 18.27
C LEU A 346 -27.28 9.35 17.72
N SER A 347 -26.67 10.09 16.79
CA SER A 347 -27.31 11.22 16.11
C SER A 347 -28.50 10.77 15.26
N VAL A 348 -28.39 9.65 14.54
CA VAL A 348 -29.51 9.07 13.78
C VAL A 348 -30.64 8.59 14.70
N ILE A 349 -30.30 7.95 15.83
CA ILE A 349 -31.29 7.52 16.83
C ILE A 349 -32.01 8.73 17.42
N PHE A 350 -31.27 9.78 17.80
CA PHE A 350 -31.82 11.02 18.32
C PHE A 350 -32.77 11.67 17.31
N GLU A 351 -32.39 11.72 16.04
CA GLU A 351 -33.23 12.26 14.97
C GLU A 351 -34.50 11.43 14.78
N ALA A 352 -34.39 10.09 14.74
CA ALA A 352 -35.54 9.20 14.61
C ALA A 352 -36.54 9.36 15.77
N ILE A 353 -36.03 9.52 17.00
CA ILE A 353 -36.84 9.81 18.19
C ILE A 353 -37.48 11.21 18.08
N SER A 354 -36.74 12.21 17.62
CA SER A 354 -37.23 13.59 17.46
C SER A 354 -38.37 13.67 16.44
N VAL A 355 -38.27 12.92 15.34
CA VAL A 355 -39.36 12.74 14.35
C VAL A 355 -40.60 12.12 15.00
N TYR A 356 -40.44 11.12 15.88
CA TYR A 356 -41.54 10.50 16.59
C TYR A 356 -42.26 11.47 17.54
N TYR A 357 -41.49 12.31 18.26
CA TYR A 357 -42.03 13.39 19.10
C TYR A 357 -42.44 14.64 18.33
N LYS A 358 -42.37 14.61 16.99
CA LYS A 358 -42.77 15.69 16.06
C LYS A 358 -42.05 17.02 16.29
N VAL A 359 -40.94 17.00 17.01
CA VAL A 359 -39.97 18.08 17.07
C VAL A 359 -38.97 17.76 15.98
N SER A 360 -39.26 18.16 14.73
CA SER A 360 -38.29 17.94 13.66
C SER A 360 -37.12 18.87 13.89
N VAL A 361 -36.03 18.33 14.43
CA VAL A 361 -34.72 18.93 14.19
C VAL A 361 -34.43 18.76 12.70
N SER A 362 -33.73 19.71 12.08
CA SER A 362 -33.62 19.84 10.63
C SER A 362 -32.61 18.87 9.99
N GLY A 363 -32.35 17.70 10.59
CA GLY A 363 -31.25 16.81 10.19
C GLY A 363 -29.85 17.38 10.49
N LEU A 364 -29.76 18.51 11.18
CA LEU A 364 -28.53 19.24 11.49
C LEU A 364 -27.52 18.36 12.25
N PHE A 365 -27.98 17.66 13.29
CA PHE A 365 -27.10 16.80 14.12
C PHE A 365 -26.54 15.63 13.33
N VAL A 366 -27.37 14.97 12.52
CA VAL A 366 -26.95 13.89 11.62
C VAL A 366 -25.91 14.40 10.63
N GLY A 367 -26.15 15.58 10.05
CA GLY A 367 -25.21 16.19 9.11
C GLY A 367 -23.85 16.48 9.73
N ILE A 368 -23.83 17.11 10.91
CA ILE A 368 -22.59 17.39 11.65
C ILE A 368 -21.85 16.09 12.00
N ALA A 369 -22.55 15.07 12.50
CA ALA A 369 -21.95 13.80 12.87
C ALA A 369 -21.34 13.06 11.68
N ILE A 370 -22.03 13.07 10.52
CA ILE A 370 -21.53 12.50 9.27
C ILE A 370 -20.26 13.23 8.80
N LEU A 371 -20.20 14.56 8.90
CA LEU A 371 -19.01 15.33 8.52
C LEU A 371 -17.81 15.03 9.42
N ILE A 372 -18.04 14.88 10.74
CA ILE A 372 -17.01 14.44 11.68
C ILE A 372 -16.52 13.04 11.30
N LEU A 373 -17.43 12.11 11.00
CA LEU A 373 -17.08 10.76 10.58
C LEU A 373 -16.29 10.74 9.27
N LEU A 374 -16.66 11.58 8.29
CA LEU A 374 -15.91 11.75 7.04
C LEU A 374 -14.48 12.19 7.31
N PHE A 375 -14.28 13.22 8.14
CA PHE A 375 -12.96 13.72 8.48
C PHE A 375 -12.08 12.65 9.15
N ILE A 376 -12.64 11.91 10.12
CA ILE A 376 -11.94 10.81 10.78
C ILE A 376 -11.59 9.69 9.76
N ASN A 377 -12.49 9.38 8.84
CA ASN A 377 -12.27 8.37 7.81
C ASN A 377 -11.17 8.78 6.80
N VAL A 378 -11.09 10.06 6.43
CA VAL A 378 -10.00 10.60 5.60
C VAL A 378 -8.65 10.38 6.29
N ILE A 379 -8.54 10.73 7.57
CA ILE A 379 -7.31 10.52 8.35
C ILE A 379 -6.95 9.03 8.41
N TYR A 380 -7.93 8.16 8.65
CA TYR A 380 -7.75 6.71 8.68
C TYR A 380 -7.24 6.18 7.32
N THR A 381 -7.83 6.63 6.22
CA THR A 381 -7.44 6.25 4.86
C THR A 381 -6.00 6.68 4.55
N ILE A 382 -5.61 7.90 4.94
CA ILE A 382 -4.22 8.38 4.81
C ILE A 382 -3.25 7.46 5.57
N HIS A 383 -3.60 7.01 6.77
CA HIS A 383 -2.77 6.09 7.54
C HIS A 383 -2.60 4.74 6.84
N ILE A 384 -3.68 4.16 6.31
CA ILE A 384 -3.63 2.92 5.51
C ILE A 384 -2.74 3.10 4.28
N ILE A 385 -2.89 4.20 3.53
CA ILE A 385 -2.08 4.46 2.33
C ILE A 385 -0.60 4.56 2.70
N ARG A 386 -0.28 5.26 3.79
CA ARG A 386 1.12 5.33 4.28
C ARG A 386 1.68 3.96 4.61
N ASP A 387 0.90 3.09 5.25
CA ASP A 387 1.34 1.72 5.56
C ASP A 387 1.55 0.88 4.31
N ILE A 388 0.68 1.00 3.29
CA ILE A 388 0.83 0.31 2.01
C ILE A 388 2.11 0.78 1.30
N ILE A 389 2.31 2.09 1.19
CA ILE A 389 3.51 2.67 0.55
C ILE A 389 4.77 2.22 1.29
N LYS A 390 4.75 2.24 2.63
CA LYS A 390 5.90 1.82 3.45
C LYS A 390 6.26 0.35 3.21
N ARG A 391 5.26 -0.54 3.08
CA ARG A 391 5.49 -1.96 2.77
C ARG A 391 6.09 -2.15 1.38
N GLN A 392 5.54 -1.48 0.37
CA GLN A 392 6.06 -1.54 -1.00
C GLN A 392 7.51 -1.05 -1.08
N GLN A 393 7.83 0.06 -0.39
CA GLN A 393 9.19 0.58 -0.30
C GLN A 393 10.13 -0.41 0.40
N GLN A 394 9.67 -1.08 1.46
CA GLN A 394 10.47 -2.08 2.16
C GLN A 394 10.75 -3.29 1.28
N GLU A 395 9.74 -3.82 0.59
CA GLU A 395 9.88 -4.94 -0.36
C GLU A 395 10.84 -4.59 -1.50
N GLU A 396 10.74 -3.36 -2.04
CA GLU A 396 11.65 -2.89 -3.09
C GLU A 396 13.09 -2.72 -2.58
N LEU A 397 13.27 -2.20 -1.36
CA LEU A 397 14.58 -2.10 -0.71
C LEU A 397 15.20 -3.47 -0.46
N ASP A 398 14.42 -4.43 0.03
CA ASP A 398 14.91 -5.78 0.30
C ASP A 398 15.29 -6.50 -1.00
N LYS A 399 14.51 -6.32 -2.08
CA LYS A 399 14.85 -6.82 -3.42
C LYS A 399 16.14 -6.17 -3.96
N ARG A 400 16.30 -4.86 -3.81
CA ARG A 400 17.52 -4.14 -4.22
C ARG A 400 18.73 -4.59 -3.43
N LYS A 401 18.60 -4.79 -2.11
CA LYS A 401 19.67 -5.34 -1.27
C LYS A 401 20.10 -6.72 -1.77
N LYS A 402 19.15 -7.63 -1.98
CA LYS A 402 19.44 -8.97 -2.49
C LYS A 402 20.15 -8.93 -3.84
N ASN A 403 19.69 -8.11 -4.78
CA ASN A 403 20.34 -7.94 -6.08
C ASN A 403 21.77 -7.39 -5.95
N ILE A 404 22.02 -6.46 -5.02
CA ILE A 404 23.38 -5.92 -4.78
C ILE A 404 24.28 -6.99 -4.17
N GLU A 405 23.78 -7.80 -3.23
CA GLU A 405 24.52 -8.92 -2.64
C GLU A 405 24.90 -9.97 -3.70
N GLU A 406 23.93 -10.39 -4.52
CA GLU A 406 24.15 -11.34 -5.63
C GLU A 406 25.17 -10.79 -6.64
N MET A 407 25.03 -9.53 -7.08
CA MET A 407 25.97 -8.88 -7.99
C MET A 407 27.38 -8.73 -7.39
N SER A 408 27.48 -8.47 -6.08
CA SER A 408 28.77 -8.36 -5.39
C SER A 408 29.49 -9.70 -5.32
N LEU A 409 28.78 -10.80 -5.05
CA LEU A 409 29.36 -12.15 -5.07
C LEU A 409 29.84 -12.55 -6.46
N GLN A 410 29.05 -12.23 -7.51
CA GLN A 410 29.44 -12.47 -8.90
C GLN A 410 30.70 -11.68 -9.28
N LEU A 411 30.82 -10.42 -8.89
CA LEU A 411 32.02 -9.61 -9.11
C LEU A 411 33.25 -10.22 -8.40
N MET A 412 33.08 -10.70 -7.17
CA MET A 412 34.16 -11.36 -6.43
C MET A 412 34.64 -12.64 -7.12
N GLN A 413 33.72 -13.48 -7.59
CA GLN A 413 34.05 -14.68 -8.35
C GLN A 413 34.77 -14.34 -9.67
N MET A 414 34.30 -13.32 -10.39
CA MET A 414 34.99 -12.81 -11.59
C MET A 414 36.43 -12.39 -11.29
N LEU A 415 36.65 -11.63 -10.21
CA LEU A 415 37.99 -11.19 -9.83
C LEU A 415 38.91 -12.38 -9.52
N SER A 416 38.40 -13.39 -8.81
CA SER A 416 39.13 -14.64 -8.57
C SER A 416 39.51 -15.33 -9.89
N THR A 417 38.56 -15.53 -10.81
CA THR A 417 38.84 -16.14 -12.12
C THR A 417 39.82 -15.32 -12.96
N THR A 418 39.79 -13.99 -12.85
CA THR A 418 40.74 -13.10 -13.54
C THR A 418 42.17 -13.27 -13.01
N ILE A 419 42.33 -13.51 -11.71
CA ILE A 419 43.64 -13.76 -11.09
C ILE A 419 44.17 -15.14 -11.47
N GLU A 420 43.32 -16.16 -11.51
CA GLU A 420 43.69 -17.48 -12.04
C GLU A 420 44.10 -17.43 -13.51
N ALA A 421 43.61 -16.47 -14.30
CA ALA A 421 44.08 -16.31 -15.67
C ALA A 421 45.50 -15.73 -15.76
N LYS A 422 45.93 -14.98 -14.74
CA LYS A 422 47.28 -14.39 -14.64
C LYS A 422 48.31 -15.47 -14.26
N ASP A 423 47.91 -16.38 -13.37
CA ASP A 423 48.68 -17.55 -12.94
C ASP A 423 48.37 -18.73 -13.87
N GLU A 424 49.23 -19.00 -14.85
CA GLU A 424 48.98 -19.95 -15.95
C GLU A 424 48.61 -21.38 -15.51
N TYR A 425 48.79 -21.71 -14.23
CA TYR A 425 48.71 -23.05 -13.68
C TYR A 425 47.52 -23.30 -12.76
N THR A 426 46.73 -22.26 -12.44
CA THR A 426 45.64 -22.35 -11.46
C THR A 426 44.24 -22.29 -12.07
N LYS A 427 44.08 -22.59 -13.36
CA LYS A 427 42.75 -22.60 -13.99
C LYS A 427 41.78 -23.54 -13.25
N GLY A 428 40.75 -22.95 -12.65
CA GLY A 428 39.72 -23.64 -11.89
C GLY A 428 40.16 -24.19 -10.52
N HIS A 429 41.34 -23.78 -10.06
CA HIS A 429 41.92 -24.15 -8.76
C HIS A 429 41.05 -23.67 -7.60
N SER A 430 40.71 -22.39 -7.56
CA SER A 430 39.98 -21.78 -6.45
C SER A 430 38.60 -22.40 -6.26
N HIS A 431 37.96 -22.87 -7.34
CA HIS A 431 36.71 -23.63 -7.23
C HIS A 431 36.91 -25.03 -6.68
N ARG A 432 37.90 -25.79 -7.16
CA ARG A 432 38.17 -27.12 -6.60
C ARG A 432 38.50 -27.03 -5.12
N VAL A 433 39.34 -26.07 -4.73
CA VAL A 433 39.65 -25.77 -3.32
C VAL A 433 38.38 -25.40 -2.53
N ALA A 434 37.50 -24.56 -3.08
CA ALA A 434 36.24 -24.22 -2.44
C ALA A 434 35.31 -25.43 -2.27
N GLU A 435 35.19 -26.29 -3.28
CA GLU A 435 34.37 -27.51 -3.21
C GLU A 435 34.94 -28.53 -2.22
N TYR A 436 36.26 -28.77 -2.22
CA TYR A 436 36.91 -29.62 -1.22
C TYR A 436 36.72 -29.08 0.20
N SER A 437 36.82 -27.76 0.38
CA SER A 437 36.58 -27.10 1.67
C SER A 437 35.14 -27.31 2.14
N VAL A 438 34.16 -27.24 1.24
CA VAL A 438 32.74 -27.51 1.54
C VAL A 438 32.53 -28.99 1.91
N LEU A 439 33.18 -29.93 1.23
CA LEU A 439 33.08 -31.36 1.57
C LEU A 439 33.59 -31.65 2.98
N ILE A 440 34.73 -31.07 3.35
CA ILE A 440 35.30 -31.17 4.71
C ILE A 440 34.35 -30.56 5.74
N ALA A 441 33.89 -29.32 5.52
CA ALA A 441 33.01 -28.61 6.43
C ALA A 441 31.65 -29.30 6.60
N ARG A 442 31.16 -29.97 5.55
CA ARG A 442 29.92 -30.76 5.62
C ARG A 442 30.06 -31.97 6.54
N GLU A 443 31.20 -32.68 6.50
CA GLU A 443 31.47 -33.78 7.46
C GLU A 443 31.65 -33.27 8.90
N LEU A 444 32.09 -32.02 9.08
CA LEU A 444 32.13 -31.33 10.38
C LEU A 444 30.73 -30.89 10.88
N GLY A 445 29.67 -31.10 10.10
CA GLY A 445 28.29 -30.83 10.49
C GLY A 445 27.84 -29.37 10.30
N TRP A 446 28.52 -28.60 9.45
CA TRP A 446 28.14 -27.21 9.18
C TRP A 446 26.84 -27.12 8.39
N ASN A 447 26.07 -26.05 8.62
CA ASN A 447 24.80 -25.82 7.92
C ASN A 447 25.02 -25.17 6.54
N GLU A 448 24.00 -25.21 5.67
CA GLU A 448 24.10 -24.70 4.28
C GLU A 448 24.53 -23.23 4.17
N LYS A 449 24.19 -22.39 5.16
CA LYS A 449 24.63 -20.97 5.16
C LYS A 449 26.12 -20.87 5.43
N GLU A 450 26.63 -21.63 6.39
CA GLU A 450 28.06 -21.71 6.71
C GLU A 450 28.87 -22.31 5.55
N LEU A 451 28.34 -23.36 4.90
CA LEU A 451 28.95 -23.97 3.72
C LEU A 451 29.04 -22.98 2.55
N SER A 452 27.96 -22.26 2.25
CA SER A 452 27.95 -21.23 1.20
C SER A 452 28.93 -20.09 1.49
N ASN A 453 29.00 -19.65 2.74
CA ASN A 453 29.97 -18.64 3.15
C ASN A 453 31.43 -19.11 2.98
N LEU A 454 31.76 -20.32 3.47
CA LEU A 454 33.09 -20.91 3.32
C LEU A 454 33.46 -21.08 1.85
N LYS A 455 32.52 -21.53 1.01
CA LYS A 455 32.72 -21.67 -0.43
C LYS A 455 33.14 -20.33 -1.05
N ASN A 456 32.36 -19.27 -0.82
CA ASN A 456 32.64 -17.94 -1.36
C ASN A 456 33.97 -17.38 -0.83
N ALA A 457 34.32 -17.67 0.42
CA ALA A 457 35.58 -17.23 1.00
C ALA A 457 36.80 -17.98 0.43
N ALA A 458 36.69 -19.31 0.29
CA ALA A 458 37.74 -20.15 -0.28
C ALA A 458 38.03 -19.81 -1.74
N HIS A 459 37.01 -19.40 -2.52
CA HIS A 459 37.21 -18.88 -3.87
C HIS A 459 38.16 -17.67 -3.94
N LEU A 460 38.31 -16.91 -2.84
CA LEU A 460 39.10 -15.69 -2.80
C LEU A 460 40.46 -15.86 -2.12
N HIS A 461 40.81 -17.07 -1.65
CA HIS A 461 42.01 -17.30 -0.82
C HIS A 461 43.30 -16.74 -1.46
N ASP A 462 43.39 -16.82 -2.79
CA ASP A 462 44.54 -16.41 -3.59
C ASP A 462 44.43 -15.00 -4.22
N ILE A 463 43.43 -14.19 -3.85
CA ILE A 463 43.17 -12.87 -4.46
C ILE A 463 44.39 -11.93 -4.40
N GLY A 464 45.29 -12.10 -3.41
CA GLY A 464 46.49 -11.28 -3.27
C GLY A 464 47.53 -11.49 -4.38
N LYS A 465 47.46 -12.59 -5.14
CA LYS A 465 48.36 -12.86 -6.28
C LYS A 465 48.27 -11.79 -7.37
N ILE A 466 47.20 -10.99 -7.38
CA ILE A 466 47.07 -9.84 -8.27
C ILE A 466 48.25 -8.86 -8.17
N ALA A 467 48.85 -8.72 -6.98
CA ALA A 467 49.97 -7.80 -6.74
C ALA A 467 51.35 -8.44 -6.94
N ILE A 468 51.43 -9.75 -7.17
CA ILE A 468 52.70 -10.46 -7.37
C ILE A 468 53.16 -10.29 -8.83
N PRO A 469 54.43 -9.93 -9.10
CA PRO A 469 54.95 -9.80 -10.46
C PRO A 469 54.88 -11.11 -11.26
N ASP A 470 54.49 -11.04 -12.54
CA ASP A 470 54.36 -12.20 -13.44
C ASP A 470 55.66 -13.00 -13.59
N THR A 471 56.80 -12.30 -13.55
CA THR A 471 58.14 -12.89 -13.67
C THR A 471 58.48 -13.80 -12.51
N ILE A 472 57.94 -13.53 -11.33
CA ILE A 472 58.10 -14.33 -10.11
C ILE A 472 57.01 -15.41 -10.06
N LEU A 473 55.76 -15.03 -10.30
CA LEU A 473 54.60 -15.92 -10.17
C LEU A 473 54.66 -17.10 -11.16
N ASN A 474 55.12 -16.87 -12.39
CA ASN A 474 55.19 -17.89 -13.45
C ASN A 474 56.62 -18.43 -13.69
N LYS A 475 57.56 -18.26 -12.75
CA LYS A 475 58.98 -18.60 -12.96
C LYS A 475 59.21 -20.12 -13.17
N PRO A 476 59.85 -20.55 -14.27
CA PRO A 476 60.09 -21.95 -14.63
C PRO A 476 61.07 -22.76 -13.77
N SER A 477 61.62 -22.16 -12.72
CA SER A 477 62.64 -22.76 -11.86
C SER A 477 62.27 -22.62 -10.38
N LYS A 478 63.05 -23.25 -9.50
CA LYS A 478 62.94 -22.95 -8.06
C LYS A 478 63.15 -21.45 -7.81
N LEU A 479 62.34 -20.91 -6.92
CA LEU A 479 62.43 -19.52 -6.46
C LEU A 479 63.57 -19.39 -5.46
N SER A 480 64.23 -18.23 -5.45
CA SER A 480 65.15 -17.87 -4.36
C SER A 480 64.37 -17.57 -3.07
N GLU A 481 65.07 -17.45 -1.94
CA GLU A 481 64.44 -17.10 -0.67
C GLU A 481 63.79 -15.71 -0.72
N GLU A 482 64.40 -14.76 -1.42
CA GLU A 482 63.87 -13.41 -1.63
C GLU A 482 62.61 -13.43 -2.52
N GLU A 483 62.65 -14.17 -3.63
CA GLU A 483 61.51 -14.31 -4.54
C GLU A 483 60.34 -15.02 -3.85
N PHE A 484 60.61 -16.06 -3.06
CA PHE A 484 59.60 -16.75 -2.28
C PHE A 484 59.01 -15.84 -1.19
N SER A 485 59.82 -14.96 -0.59
CA SER A 485 59.33 -13.97 0.37
C SER A 485 58.34 -13.00 -0.25
N ILE A 486 58.55 -12.59 -1.52
CA ILE A 486 57.57 -11.78 -2.28
C ILE A 486 56.28 -12.57 -2.51
N ILE A 487 56.35 -13.86 -2.86
CA ILE A 487 55.14 -14.68 -3.02
C ILE A 487 54.34 -14.75 -1.72
N LYS A 488 55.01 -14.92 -0.56
CA LYS A 488 54.31 -14.97 0.74
C LYS A 488 53.46 -13.75 1.04
N GLU A 489 53.78 -12.58 0.46
CA GLU A 489 53.03 -11.34 0.70
C GLU A 489 51.59 -11.39 0.17
N HIS A 490 51.25 -12.33 -0.74
CA HIS A 490 49.89 -12.43 -1.27
C HIS A 490 48.83 -12.65 -0.17
N THR A 491 49.18 -13.33 0.93
CA THR A 491 48.26 -13.54 2.04
C THR A 491 47.92 -12.21 2.75
N ILE A 492 48.94 -11.38 2.98
CA ILE A 492 48.81 -10.06 3.61
C ILE A 492 48.09 -9.09 2.68
N ILE A 493 48.46 -9.07 1.41
CA ILE A 493 47.86 -8.20 0.39
C ILE A 493 46.40 -8.58 0.18
N GLY A 494 46.08 -9.87 0.04
CA GLY A 494 44.73 -10.36 -0.12
C GLY A 494 43.85 -10.02 1.08
N ALA A 495 44.36 -10.22 2.30
CA ALA A 495 43.66 -9.81 3.51
C ALA A 495 43.39 -8.30 3.55
N ASN A 496 44.36 -7.49 3.11
CA ASN A 496 44.21 -6.03 3.03
C ASN A 496 43.21 -5.58 1.94
N ILE A 497 43.13 -6.29 0.81
CA ILE A 497 42.12 -6.03 -0.24
C ILE A 497 40.72 -6.28 0.31
N LEU A 498 40.54 -7.35 1.08
CA LEU A 498 39.23 -7.80 1.54
C LEU A 498 38.82 -7.25 2.91
N LYS A 499 39.66 -6.46 3.58
CA LYS A 499 39.46 -5.96 4.96
C LYS A 499 38.12 -5.24 5.22
N ASN A 500 37.50 -4.67 4.17
CA ASN A 500 36.25 -3.92 4.27
C ASN A 500 35.03 -4.71 3.76
N ILE A 501 35.21 -5.97 3.36
CA ILE A 501 34.13 -6.81 2.86
C ILE A 501 33.46 -7.51 4.04
N SER A 502 32.23 -7.10 4.33
CA SER A 502 31.39 -7.71 5.38
C SER A 502 30.36 -8.70 4.82
N LEU A 503 30.36 -8.95 3.51
CA LEU A 503 29.41 -9.84 2.85
C LEU A 503 29.75 -11.33 3.06
N ILE A 504 31.04 -11.62 3.27
CA ILE A 504 31.56 -12.97 3.45
C ILE A 504 32.29 -13.00 4.79
N ASP A 505 31.73 -13.74 5.75
CA ASP A 505 32.30 -13.88 7.08
C ASP A 505 33.64 -14.65 6.99
N HIS A 506 34.61 -14.29 7.82
CA HIS A 506 35.94 -14.94 7.90
C HIS A 506 36.81 -14.90 6.63
N VAL A 507 36.41 -14.20 5.57
CA VAL A 507 37.16 -14.17 4.31
C VAL A 507 38.59 -13.65 4.49
N GLN A 508 38.76 -12.59 5.29
CA GLN A 508 40.08 -12.01 5.58
C GLN A 508 40.96 -13.01 6.34
N GLU A 509 40.39 -13.74 7.30
CA GLU A 509 41.10 -14.72 8.11
C GLU A 509 41.57 -15.92 7.27
N ILE A 510 40.74 -16.38 6.34
CA ILE A 510 41.08 -17.46 5.40
C ILE A 510 42.22 -17.00 4.51
N VAL A 511 42.06 -15.87 3.84
CA VAL A 511 43.04 -15.35 2.86
C VAL A 511 44.39 -15.07 3.54
N ARG A 512 44.40 -14.55 4.77
CA ARG A 512 45.64 -14.32 5.51
C ARG A 512 46.32 -15.61 5.95
N ASN A 513 45.56 -16.60 6.42
CA ASN A 513 46.13 -17.70 7.21
C ASN A 513 46.08 -19.07 6.52
N HIS A 514 45.63 -19.18 5.26
CA HIS A 514 45.54 -20.48 4.57
C HIS A 514 46.90 -21.14 4.30
N HIS A 515 48.02 -20.44 4.47
CA HIS A 515 49.37 -20.98 4.44
C HIS A 515 50.04 -21.08 5.83
N GLU A 516 49.29 -20.85 6.90
CA GLU A 516 49.76 -21.19 8.24
C GLU A 516 49.84 -22.70 8.42
N ARG A 517 50.81 -23.16 9.21
CA ARG A 517 51.05 -24.59 9.45
C ARG A 517 50.72 -24.92 10.89
N TYR A 518 50.11 -26.08 11.12
CA TYR A 518 49.70 -26.50 12.47
C TYR A 518 50.85 -26.54 13.49
N ASP A 519 52.08 -26.77 13.04
CA ASP A 519 53.32 -26.75 13.83
C ASP A 519 53.86 -25.35 14.18
N GLY A 520 53.36 -24.29 13.54
CA GLY A 520 53.81 -22.90 13.69
C GLY A 520 54.89 -22.48 12.68
N ASN A 521 55.28 -23.34 11.74
CA ASN A 521 56.31 -23.02 10.74
C ASN A 521 55.74 -22.40 9.44
N GLY A 522 54.48 -21.97 9.48
CA GLY A 522 53.77 -21.36 8.36
C GLY A 522 54.03 -19.86 8.20
N TYR A 523 53.22 -19.21 7.38
CA TYR A 523 53.27 -17.76 7.17
C TYR A 523 51.85 -17.20 6.97
N PRO A 524 51.60 -15.90 7.20
CA PRO A 524 52.56 -14.83 7.49
C PRO A 524 52.92 -14.61 8.97
N ASP A 525 52.12 -15.09 9.91
CA ASP A 525 52.19 -14.77 11.34
C ASP A 525 52.80 -15.90 12.18
N GLY A 526 52.91 -17.12 11.65
CA GLY A 526 53.50 -18.27 12.35
C GLY A 526 52.58 -18.84 13.44
N LEU A 527 51.26 -18.76 13.22
CA LEU A 527 50.25 -19.21 14.17
C LEU A 527 50.34 -20.73 14.39
N LYS A 528 50.13 -21.19 15.63
CA LYS A 528 50.27 -22.61 15.98
C LYS A 528 48.97 -23.28 16.38
N GLY A 529 48.74 -24.49 15.87
CA GLY A 529 47.63 -25.36 16.26
C GLY A 529 46.26 -24.70 16.03
N LYS A 530 45.52 -24.49 17.12
CA LYS A 530 44.15 -23.92 17.08
C LYS A 530 44.11 -22.40 17.07
N GLU A 531 45.28 -21.72 17.14
CA GLU A 531 45.36 -20.28 16.91
C GLU A 531 45.06 -19.92 15.45
N ILE A 532 45.29 -20.87 14.53
CA ILE A 532 44.90 -20.74 13.12
C ILE A 532 43.37 -20.88 13.04
N PRO A 533 42.66 -19.90 12.44
CA PRO A 533 41.22 -19.97 12.26
C PRO A 533 40.78 -21.29 11.63
N LEU A 534 39.69 -21.90 12.13
CA LEU A 534 39.20 -23.19 11.63
C LEU A 534 38.97 -23.18 10.11
N HIS A 535 38.36 -22.10 9.60
CA HIS A 535 38.14 -21.91 8.17
C HIS A 535 39.44 -21.97 7.35
N ALA A 536 40.52 -21.33 7.85
CA ALA A 536 41.82 -21.34 7.19
C ALA A 536 42.48 -22.73 7.22
N ARG A 537 42.35 -23.48 8.33
CA ARG A 537 42.86 -24.85 8.44
C ARG A 537 42.16 -25.81 7.48
N ILE A 538 40.85 -25.62 7.23
CA ILE A 538 40.11 -26.39 6.22
C ILE A 538 40.65 -26.08 4.82
N VAL A 539 40.77 -24.78 4.49
CA VAL A 539 41.26 -24.33 3.17
C VAL A 539 42.70 -24.76 2.93
N ALA A 540 43.57 -24.77 3.93
CA ALA A 540 44.97 -25.21 3.82
C ALA A 540 45.10 -26.67 3.37
N VAL A 541 44.24 -27.56 3.89
CA VAL A 541 44.19 -28.98 3.48
C VAL A 541 43.65 -29.11 2.06
N ALA A 542 42.56 -28.39 1.74
CA ALA A 542 41.94 -28.39 0.42
C ALA A 542 42.89 -27.87 -0.68
N ASP A 543 43.58 -26.75 -0.43
CA ASP A 543 44.59 -26.16 -1.33
C ASP A 543 45.77 -27.10 -1.54
N SER A 544 46.31 -27.66 -0.46
CA SER A 544 47.43 -28.61 -0.56
C SER A 544 47.04 -29.88 -1.31
N TYR A 545 45.81 -30.37 -1.14
CA TYR A 545 45.30 -31.49 -1.92
C TYR A 545 45.20 -31.13 -3.40
N ASP A 546 44.59 -30.00 -3.75
CA ASP A 546 44.47 -29.59 -5.15
C ASP A 546 45.85 -29.39 -5.81
N ALA A 547 46.81 -28.85 -5.06
CA ALA A 547 48.20 -28.73 -5.48
C ALA A 547 48.89 -30.07 -5.75
N MET A 548 48.48 -31.13 -5.05
CA MET A 548 48.99 -32.50 -5.21
C MET A 548 48.29 -33.28 -6.31
N SER A 549 46.98 -33.11 -6.43
CA SER A 549 46.11 -33.82 -7.35
C SER A 549 46.02 -33.15 -8.73
N SER A 550 46.44 -31.89 -8.88
CA SER A 550 46.43 -31.19 -10.18
C SER A 550 47.80 -31.23 -10.87
N GLN A 551 47.79 -31.16 -12.21
CA GLN A 551 49.00 -31.10 -13.03
C GLN A 551 49.64 -29.69 -12.96
N ARG A 552 50.95 -29.60 -12.64
CA ARG A 552 51.71 -28.33 -12.57
C ARG A 552 52.87 -28.29 -13.58
N ILE A 553 53.51 -27.13 -13.80
CA ILE A 553 54.64 -27.08 -14.76
C ILE A 553 55.82 -27.95 -14.33
N TYR A 554 56.25 -27.88 -13.07
CA TYR A 554 57.45 -28.59 -12.62
C TYR A 554 57.18 -30.02 -12.15
N ARG A 555 55.91 -30.47 -12.14
CA ARG A 555 55.51 -31.77 -11.59
C ARG A 555 54.21 -32.30 -12.19
N ASN A 556 54.20 -33.58 -12.55
CA ASN A 556 52.97 -34.31 -12.88
C ASN A 556 52.08 -34.50 -11.64
N GLN A 557 50.80 -34.80 -11.86
CA GLN A 557 49.86 -35.21 -10.80
C GLN A 557 50.45 -36.37 -9.99
N LEU A 558 50.34 -36.31 -8.66
CA LEU A 558 50.78 -37.40 -7.80
C LEU A 558 49.75 -38.55 -7.84
N PRO A 559 50.19 -39.82 -7.80
CA PRO A 559 49.29 -40.95 -7.61
C PRO A 559 48.50 -40.81 -6.30
N PRO A 560 47.22 -41.21 -6.25
CA PRO A 560 46.37 -41.09 -5.06
C PRO A 560 47.03 -41.63 -3.78
N GLU A 561 47.75 -42.75 -3.88
CA GLU A 561 48.42 -43.39 -2.74
C GLU A 561 49.54 -42.52 -2.17
N LYS A 562 50.26 -41.78 -3.04
CA LYS A 562 51.28 -40.82 -2.60
C LYS A 562 50.67 -39.58 -1.96
N ILE A 563 49.51 -39.14 -2.44
CA ILE A 563 48.79 -38.00 -1.85
C ILE A 563 48.30 -38.36 -0.44
N ILE A 564 47.73 -39.56 -0.27
CA ILE A 564 47.33 -40.09 1.04
C ILE A 564 48.53 -40.12 1.98
N GLN A 565 49.66 -40.69 1.53
CA GLN A 565 50.87 -40.79 2.33
C GLN A 565 51.42 -39.41 2.72
N GLU A 566 51.38 -38.43 1.82
CA GLU A 566 51.84 -37.07 2.10
C GLU A 566 50.96 -36.36 3.13
N LEU A 567 49.63 -36.52 3.03
CA LEU A 567 48.68 -35.99 4.03
C LEU A 567 48.88 -36.65 5.39
N GLU A 568 49.12 -37.96 5.44
CA GLU A 568 49.40 -38.70 6.68
C GLU A 568 50.73 -38.27 7.32
N ASN A 569 51.80 -38.14 6.53
CA ASN A 569 53.12 -37.74 7.01
C ASN A 569 53.14 -36.31 7.57
N ASN A 570 52.31 -35.43 7.00
CA ASN A 570 52.22 -34.03 7.40
C ASN A 570 51.08 -33.75 8.40
N LYS A 571 50.41 -34.80 8.90
CA LYS A 571 49.35 -34.70 9.90
C LYS A 571 49.92 -34.25 11.25
N GLY A 572 49.37 -33.17 11.81
CA GLY A 572 49.83 -32.58 13.08
C GLY A 572 51.11 -31.73 12.94
N THR A 573 51.70 -31.66 11.75
CA THR A 573 52.79 -30.73 11.42
C THR A 573 52.29 -29.64 10.50
N GLN A 574 52.11 -29.92 9.21
CA GLN A 574 51.54 -28.94 8.27
C GLN A 574 50.03 -28.78 8.49
N PHE A 575 49.32 -29.90 8.69
CA PHE A 575 47.86 -29.95 8.68
C PHE A 575 47.26 -30.24 10.05
N ASP A 576 46.06 -29.73 10.28
CA ASP A 576 45.27 -30.07 11.47
C ASP A 576 44.93 -31.58 11.47
N PRO A 577 45.26 -32.32 12.55
CA PRO A 577 44.97 -33.75 12.65
C PRO A 577 43.51 -34.13 12.39
N GLU A 578 42.56 -33.36 12.92
CA GLU A 578 41.13 -33.67 12.86
C GLU A 578 40.58 -33.48 11.43
N ILE A 579 40.95 -32.36 10.81
CA ILE A 579 40.57 -32.03 9.43
C ILE A 579 41.20 -33.02 8.45
N THR A 580 42.47 -33.39 8.68
CA THR A 580 43.19 -34.35 7.84
C THR A 580 42.53 -35.73 7.91
N ASP A 581 42.11 -36.19 9.10
CA ASP A 581 41.39 -37.47 9.23
C ASP A 581 40.07 -37.49 8.48
N ILE A 582 39.31 -36.39 8.57
CA ILE A 582 38.06 -36.23 7.82
C ILE A 582 38.31 -36.28 6.32
N PHE A 583 39.33 -35.56 5.86
CA PHE A 583 39.65 -35.50 4.43
C PHE A 583 40.17 -36.84 3.91
N LEU A 584 41.04 -37.53 4.66
CA LEU A 584 41.51 -38.88 4.33
C LEU A 584 40.37 -39.90 4.28
N LYS A 585 39.39 -39.79 5.19
CA LYS A 585 38.17 -40.61 5.15
C LYS A 585 37.39 -40.37 3.85
N LEU A 586 37.13 -39.09 3.52
CA LEU A 586 36.45 -38.73 2.27
C LEU A 586 37.18 -39.27 1.04
N LEU A 587 38.52 -39.25 1.06
CA LEU A 587 39.35 -39.70 -0.04
C LEU A 587 39.34 -41.23 -0.22
N ARG A 588 39.40 -41.98 0.89
CA ARG A 588 39.37 -43.46 0.89
C ARG A 588 38.00 -44.03 0.53
N GLU A 589 36.93 -43.29 0.84
CA GLU A 589 35.55 -43.67 0.53
C GLU A 589 35.12 -43.20 -0.87
N ASP A 590 36.04 -42.65 -1.68
CA ASP A 590 35.80 -42.10 -3.02
C ASP A 590 34.66 -41.07 -3.05
N ARG A 591 34.56 -40.22 -2.00
CA ARG A 591 33.52 -39.19 -1.87
C ARG A 591 33.97 -37.80 -2.35
N ILE A 592 35.13 -37.71 -2.99
CA ILE A 592 35.72 -36.47 -3.51
C ILE A 592 35.46 -36.42 -5.02
N HIS A 593 34.23 -36.04 -5.38
CA HIS A 593 33.83 -35.81 -6.77
C HIS A 593 33.52 -34.34 -6.98
N VAL A 594 34.43 -33.63 -7.63
CA VAL A 594 34.23 -32.24 -8.07
C VAL A 594 34.10 -32.24 -9.58
N LYS A 595 33.01 -31.68 -10.12
CA LYS A 595 32.79 -31.59 -11.57
C LYS A 595 33.76 -30.57 -12.17
N GLU A 596 34.40 -30.91 -13.29
CA GLU A 596 35.36 -30.05 -14.00
C GLU A 596 34.72 -28.93 -14.84
N ASP A 597 33.39 -28.85 -14.91
CA ASP A 597 32.65 -27.88 -15.75
C ASP A 597 32.64 -26.46 -15.16
N HIS A 598 33.82 -25.86 -15.13
CA HIS A 598 34.09 -24.53 -14.59
C HIS A 598 33.56 -23.36 -15.45
N LEU A 599 32.91 -23.67 -16.57
CA LEU A 599 32.38 -22.69 -17.54
C LEU A 599 30.86 -22.70 -17.69
N SER A 600 30.14 -23.52 -16.90
CA SER A 600 28.69 -23.41 -16.82
C SER A 600 28.31 -22.54 -15.63
N ILE A 601 28.28 -21.22 -15.85
CA ILE A 601 27.41 -20.36 -15.05
C ILE A 601 26.01 -20.95 -15.24
N THR A 602 25.49 -21.56 -14.18
CA THR A 602 24.27 -22.35 -14.17
C THR A 602 23.11 -21.59 -14.81
N GLU A 603 22.56 -22.15 -15.90
CA GLU A 603 21.39 -21.71 -16.68
C GLU A 603 20.05 -21.61 -15.89
N ASN A 604 20.07 -21.62 -14.55
CA ASN A 604 18.85 -21.69 -13.75
C ASN A 604 18.74 -20.56 -12.72
N THR A 605 18.86 -19.32 -13.17
CA THR A 605 18.19 -18.19 -12.52
C THR A 605 17.84 -17.14 -13.59
N GLN A 606 16.54 -17.01 -13.92
CA GLN A 606 16.07 -16.07 -14.93
C GLN A 606 16.37 -14.59 -14.58
N ILE A 607 17.49 -14.02 -15.05
CA ILE A 607 17.67 -12.58 -15.32
C ILE A 607 18.65 -12.40 -16.53
N PRO A 608 18.19 -12.03 -17.75
CA PRO A 608 18.94 -12.34 -18.99
C PRO A 608 19.98 -11.31 -19.48
N GLU A 609 20.00 -10.07 -19.00
CA GLU A 609 20.85 -9.02 -19.62
C GLU A 609 22.22 -8.86 -18.95
N ALA A 610 22.30 -9.00 -17.62
CA ALA A 610 23.55 -8.79 -16.89
C ALA A 610 24.59 -9.91 -17.15
N GLU A 611 24.15 -11.15 -17.37
CA GLU A 611 25.07 -12.28 -17.62
C GLU A 611 25.77 -12.22 -18.98
N ILE A 612 25.11 -11.67 -20.01
CA ILE A 612 25.70 -11.52 -21.34
C ILE A 612 26.78 -10.43 -21.30
N GLU A 613 26.47 -9.28 -20.69
CA GLU A 613 27.45 -8.20 -20.51
C GLU A 613 28.62 -8.66 -19.64
N MET A 614 28.36 -9.40 -18.57
CA MET A 614 29.40 -9.92 -17.66
C MET A 614 30.29 -10.94 -18.37
N SER A 615 29.70 -11.89 -19.11
CA SER A 615 30.46 -12.93 -19.84
C SER A 615 31.28 -12.33 -20.98
N GLN A 616 30.74 -11.33 -21.69
CA GLN A 616 31.49 -10.55 -22.67
C GLN A 616 32.62 -9.77 -22.01
N PHE A 617 32.37 -9.09 -20.89
CA PHE A 617 33.39 -8.35 -20.16
C PHE A 617 34.52 -9.24 -19.63
N ILE A 618 34.19 -10.43 -19.10
CA ILE A 618 35.21 -11.44 -18.73
C ILE A 618 36.00 -11.84 -19.96
N SER A 619 35.35 -12.14 -21.08
CA SER A 619 36.02 -12.49 -22.33
C SER A 619 36.96 -11.37 -22.80
N ASP A 620 36.52 -10.12 -22.71
CA ASP A 620 37.27 -8.93 -23.11
C ASP A 620 38.48 -8.70 -22.20
N ILE A 621 38.32 -8.80 -20.87
CA ILE A 621 39.44 -8.77 -19.91
C ILE A 621 40.41 -9.90 -20.19
N MET A 622 39.92 -11.13 -20.36
CA MET A 622 40.75 -12.30 -20.65
C MET A 622 41.54 -12.13 -21.95
N SER A 623 40.90 -11.58 -22.98
CA SER A 623 41.56 -11.26 -24.25
C SER A 623 42.62 -10.18 -24.07
N THR A 624 42.34 -9.15 -23.25
CA THR A 624 43.25 -8.04 -22.97
C THR A 624 44.47 -8.50 -22.18
N ILE A 625 44.28 -9.28 -21.11
CA ILE A 625 45.36 -9.87 -20.32
C ILE A 625 46.23 -10.78 -21.19
N ARG A 626 45.63 -11.65 -22.01
CA ARG A 626 46.39 -12.49 -22.95
C ARG A 626 47.22 -11.66 -23.94
N THR A 627 46.66 -10.56 -24.43
CA THR A 627 47.34 -9.66 -25.38
C THR A 627 48.48 -8.90 -24.71
N GLN A 628 48.29 -8.46 -23.47
CA GLN A 628 49.32 -7.76 -22.68
C GLN A 628 50.45 -8.71 -22.28
N LYS A 629 50.13 -9.92 -21.82
CA LYS A 629 51.09 -10.98 -21.52
C LYS A 629 51.88 -11.42 -22.77
N ALA A 630 51.24 -11.44 -23.94
CA ALA A 630 51.94 -11.71 -25.21
C ALA A 630 52.98 -10.63 -25.56
N LYS A 631 52.73 -9.36 -25.19
CA LYS A 631 53.68 -8.25 -25.37
C LYS A 631 54.82 -8.25 -24.36
N GLU A 632 54.58 -8.55 -23.08
CA GLU A 632 55.63 -8.64 -22.05
C GLU A 632 56.56 -9.84 -22.24
N ASN A 633 56.08 -10.87 -22.94
CA ASN A 633 56.81 -12.09 -23.24
C ASN A 633 57.71 -12.03 -24.48
N LEU A 634 57.83 -10.86 -25.11
CA LEU A 634 58.75 -10.61 -26.21
C LEU A 634 59.67 -9.46 -25.80
N ASP A 635 60.98 -9.63 -25.97
CA ASP A 635 61.94 -8.56 -25.76
C ASP A 635 61.72 -7.47 -26.82
N PHE A 636 61.57 -6.23 -26.36
CA PHE A 636 61.14 -5.10 -27.20
C PHE A 636 62.16 -4.75 -28.29
N LEU A 637 63.45 -5.02 -28.07
CA LEU A 637 64.53 -4.69 -29.00
C LEU A 637 64.73 -5.77 -30.07
N THR A 638 64.54 -7.04 -29.69
CA THR A 638 64.84 -8.21 -30.53
C THR A 638 63.59 -8.81 -31.18
N GLY A 639 62.41 -8.63 -30.60
CA GLY A 639 61.21 -9.38 -30.96
C GLY A 639 61.30 -10.88 -30.65
N LEU A 640 62.30 -11.30 -29.87
CA LEU A 640 62.50 -12.70 -29.45
C LEU A 640 61.76 -12.98 -28.13
N PRO A 641 61.44 -14.25 -27.82
CA PRO A 641 60.86 -14.61 -26.53
C PRO A 641 61.75 -14.13 -25.38
N SER A 642 61.15 -13.50 -24.37
CA SER A 642 61.86 -13.16 -23.14
C SER A 642 62.45 -14.43 -22.52
N ARG A 643 63.56 -14.30 -21.79
CA ARG A 643 64.25 -15.44 -21.18
C ARG A 643 63.31 -16.38 -20.42
N ASN A 644 62.37 -15.82 -19.63
CA ASN A 644 61.38 -16.59 -18.88
C ASN A 644 60.50 -17.46 -19.79
N LYS A 645 60.04 -16.93 -20.94
CA LYS A 645 59.25 -17.68 -21.93
C LYS A 645 60.09 -18.74 -22.65
N GLY A 646 61.35 -18.44 -22.94
CA GLY A 646 62.30 -19.41 -23.47
C GLY A 646 62.50 -20.59 -22.51
N GLU A 647 62.76 -20.30 -21.23
CA GLU A 647 62.91 -21.31 -20.18
C GLU A 647 61.62 -22.11 -19.96
N GLN A 648 60.44 -21.50 -20.01
CA GLN A 648 59.14 -22.20 -19.94
C GLN A 648 58.92 -23.14 -21.13
N ALA A 649 59.19 -22.69 -22.35
CA ALA A 649 59.05 -23.51 -23.55
C ALA A 649 60.02 -24.70 -23.53
N ILE A 650 61.26 -24.48 -23.10
CA ILE A 650 62.26 -25.54 -22.90
C ILE A 650 61.77 -26.51 -21.81
N ALA A 651 61.33 -26.00 -20.65
CA ALA A 651 60.82 -26.83 -19.57
C ALA A 651 59.64 -27.70 -20.01
N GLN A 652 58.74 -27.16 -20.84
CA GLN A 652 57.59 -27.88 -21.38
C GLN A 652 57.99 -28.97 -22.38
N LEU A 653 58.96 -28.69 -23.27
CA LEU A 653 59.52 -29.69 -24.19
C LEU A 653 60.27 -30.79 -23.45
N MET A 654 61.02 -30.43 -22.41
CA MET A 654 61.75 -31.37 -21.54
C MET A 654 60.85 -32.28 -20.71
N LYS A 655 59.53 -32.04 -20.63
CA LYS A 655 58.59 -32.97 -20.00
C LYS A 655 58.36 -34.24 -20.81
N HIS A 656 58.45 -34.13 -22.14
CA HIS A 656 58.15 -35.22 -23.06
C HIS A 656 59.40 -35.78 -23.74
N HIS A 657 60.52 -35.08 -23.63
CA HIS A 657 61.77 -35.43 -24.26
C HIS A 657 62.93 -35.35 -23.26
N SER A 658 63.88 -36.28 -23.37
CA SER A 658 65.04 -36.39 -22.48
C SER A 658 66.14 -35.34 -22.72
N GLY A 659 65.94 -34.45 -23.69
CA GLY A 659 66.87 -33.37 -24.04
C GLY A 659 66.23 -32.41 -25.06
N CYS A 660 66.76 -31.19 -25.14
CA CYS A 660 66.33 -30.16 -26.08
C CYS A 660 67.57 -29.48 -26.67
N LEU A 661 67.56 -29.25 -28.00
CA LEU A 661 68.59 -28.52 -28.71
C LEU A 661 68.03 -27.13 -29.07
N VAL A 662 68.64 -26.08 -28.51
CA VAL A 662 68.24 -24.69 -28.76
C VAL A 662 69.16 -24.10 -29.84
N PHE A 663 68.58 -23.66 -30.95
CA PHE A 663 69.29 -22.87 -31.96
C PHE A 663 69.01 -21.39 -31.71
N MET A 664 70.07 -20.63 -31.39
CA MET A 664 70.02 -19.17 -31.31
C MET A 664 70.66 -18.56 -32.55
N ASP A 665 69.95 -17.64 -33.20
CA ASP A 665 70.46 -16.88 -34.32
C ASP A 665 71.37 -15.75 -33.83
N MET A 666 72.67 -16.00 -33.89
CA MET A 666 73.69 -15.05 -33.42
C MET A 666 73.86 -13.83 -34.33
N ASP A 667 73.46 -13.91 -35.61
CA ASP A 667 73.67 -12.82 -36.58
C ASP A 667 72.70 -11.67 -36.33
N ASN A 668 71.44 -11.98 -35.98
CA ASN A 668 70.48 -10.97 -35.56
C ASN A 668 70.87 -10.31 -34.23
N LEU A 669 71.45 -11.07 -33.30
CA LEU A 669 71.89 -10.56 -32.01
C LEU A 669 73.12 -9.63 -32.13
N LYS A 670 74.01 -9.92 -33.08
CA LYS A 670 75.10 -9.03 -33.48
C LYS A 670 74.56 -7.70 -34.07
N THR A 671 73.52 -7.77 -34.90
CA THR A 671 72.90 -6.57 -35.50
C THR A 671 72.39 -5.59 -34.43
N ILE A 672 71.91 -6.09 -33.29
CA ILE A 672 71.47 -5.25 -32.17
C ILE A 672 72.65 -4.59 -31.45
N ASN A 673 73.76 -5.30 -31.26
CA ASN A 673 75.01 -4.71 -30.76
C ASN A 673 75.50 -3.59 -31.68
N ASP A 674 75.39 -3.78 -32.99
CA ASP A 674 75.87 -2.83 -33.98
C ASP A 674 74.98 -1.58 -34.06
N ILE A 675 73.65 -1.72 -33.88
CA ILE A 675 72.69 -0.60 -33.97
C ILE A 675 72.54 0.15 -32.64
N TYR A 676 72.45 -0.57 -31.52
CA TYR A 676 72.11 -0.01 -30.19
C TYR A 676 73.28 -0.04 -29.20
N GLY A 677 74.44 -0.54 -29.62
CA GLY A 677 75.67 -0.61 -28.83
C GLY A 677 75.78 -1.89 -27.99
N HIS A 678 77.02 -2.25 -27.64
CA HIS A 678 77.35 -3.48 -26.92
C HIS A 678 76.60 -3.67 -25.60
N LYS A 679 76.23 -2.57 -24.93
CA LYS A 679 75.47 -2.62 -23.68
C LYS A 679 74.04 -3.10 -23.88
N ALA A 680 73.42 -2.75 -25.01
CA ALA A 680 72.06 -3.16 -25.35
C ALA A 680 72.03 -4.63 -25.79
N GLY A 681 72.94 -5.07 -26.66
CA GLY A 681 72.97 -6.48 -27.04
C GLY A 681 73.46 -7.41 -25.91
N ALA A 682 74.27 -6.93 -24.96
CA ALA A 682 74.55 -7.69 -23.73
C ALA A 682 73.28 -7.86 -22.85
N MET A 683 72.42 -6.84 -22.80
CA MET A 683 71.12 -6.90 -22.10
C MET A 683 70.11 -7.82 -22.82
N SER A 684 70.15 -7.88 -24.15
CA SER A 684 69.31 -8.79 -24.95
C SER A 684 69.78 -10.26 -24.90
N LEU A 685 71.02 -10.51 -24.48
CA LEU A 685 71.61 -11.85 -24.35
C LEU A 685 71.40 -12.47 -22.94
N SER A 686 71.24 -11.63 -21.91
CA SER A 686 71.08 -12.01 -20.50
C SER A 686 69.64 -12.37 -20.16
#